data_AF-A0A948DKW6-F1
#
_entry.id   AF-A0A948DKW6-F1
#
_cell.length_a   1.000
_cell.length_b   1.000
_cell.length_c   1.000
_cell.angle_alpha   90.00
_cell.angle_beta   90.00
_cell.angle_gamma   90.00
#
_symmetry.space_group_name_H-M   'P 1'
#
loop_
_entity.id
_entity.type
_entity.pdbx_description
1 polymer ?
#
loop_
_entity_poly.entity_id
_entity_poly.type
_entity_poly.pdbx_seq_one_letter_code
_entity_poly.pdbx_strand_id
1 'polypeptide(L)'
;MNKLTKPTLIILALVVAASVSFSFSAPVESANNNLLKNGSFEEGLKEKIPVSWGTEFYNGYLMEDGKVGDVFFQIRNEKSDMSLGAQKIPLDGRDIRRINVSCWVKADNIIPGKEAWQKANIQPLFFDENDKQVGGWPQLGPWDGTFDWVFVKKGFKVPAEARTLKFVLGLYGCTGAISFDDIQVTVQEQKQVDPYNLISNGDFEIWEDWAYGGAEGGGVFSPGYRGDGLLRIINEIPAWSFASQSIPLDGNEVRKIKIEAFWKIQGVAQGAKPWQQARINIEFKDENGKQIGGWPVAASAVGSFDWKKVENSFEVPKEAKRVDIFVGLMEVPGTIWVDDLKMEGFRADGSRVTRKGYFQTDTSSWYEFAPKKAYPVNTAPDVSFILDAPAGKHGYVKVKDGHFYFEDGTRARFWGTNIYGLDCFVDHKTAEQMAERLARFGCNAVRIHHLDAYWADPNIFDKNYNDTQHLDPDQMEKLDYLIYQLEKRGIYIFMDLLVHRRFKEGDEVVDYERVEDGAKISGFYNRRIIDLQKKYAKQLLTHYNPYSKRRYVDDPAMCTVKIINESMLFYISTQVGLSPVYLKELDGLWNDWLKNKYGTRAKLDEAWTDKYGRKDLHADEDFGNIVRGETLLKFQRGGFGNLEKMRDSDTMAFYYDLQVKYYKEMESYLKSIGVKVPMSGSNHWINIAADVKANAVLDYVDRHRYWDHPKYGYGINIVFEDQSMLKYPNEALPNNFAFYRVANKPFFISEWNCCFPNEYRAEGPMVMAAYSNLQDWDGVLLFSFKGGEWGTVMQDNFDMGSWPNVFAQWPAASLLFHRKDVATSKRVVEESLLPQDIYGPIREDNPMLGEPLLPLVTRTQVGFAGSLTDAKNPDIEPILEKYVKEDKKYLTSDTGELTWDWGRGIFKIDTNRTQGAVGFTSGQAIVTKNLEIFPSTDFSSLFITSLDNQPLSTAKKMLVTATAKVENTGEIFNAAKTQLKEVGRAPILVEGVNAKILLKRKVSSATVYALNIAGQRIKQVPVTRKSNGVEFSISGTNKALFYEVLVK
;
A
#
# COMPACT_ATOMS: atom_id res chain seq x y z
N MET A 1 -57.44 -0.15 62.84
CA MET A 1 -58.30 0.87 63.48
C MET A 1 -57.84 2.25 63.03
N ASN A 2 -58.78 3.06 62.56
CA ASN A 2 -58.84 4.53 62.52
C ASN A 2 -57.60 5.37 62.13
N LYS A 3 -57.70 5.96 60.92
CA LYS A 3 -57.85 7.40 60.61
C LYS A 3 -57.12 8.47 61.46
N LEU A 4 -56.62 9.47 60.71
CA LEU A 4 -56.37 10.89 61.04
C LEU A 4 -55.00 11.15 61.72
N THR A 5 -54.20 12.19 61.42
CA THR A 5 -54.45 13.50 60.81
C THR A 5 -53.10 14.18 60.48
N LYS A 6 -53.06 14.97 59.39
CA LYS A 6 -52.16 16.13 59.16
C LYS A 6 -52.55 17.29 60.13
N PRO A 7 -51.76 18.39 60.38
CA PRO A 7 -51.08 19.16 59.32
C PRO A 7 -49.86 20.08 59.67
N THR A 8 -49.32 20.67 58.58
CA THR A 8 -48.72 22.03 58.37
C THR A 8 -47.22 22.36 58.65
N LEU A 9 -46.50 22.54 57.52
CA LEU A 9 -45.47 23.53 57.10
C LEU A 9 -44.33 24.01 58.03
N ILE A 10 -43.09 24.00 57.52
CA ILE A 10 -42.40 25.11 56.81
C ILE A 10 -41.11 24.60 56.08
N ILE A 11 -41.05 24.85 54.76
CA ILE A 11 -39.95 25.18 53.79
C ILE A 11 -38.51 25.38 54.38
N LEU A 12 -37.35 25.01 53.79
CA LEU A 12 -36.92 24.59 52.44
C LEU A 12 -35.56 23.81 52.48
N ALA A 13 -35.47 22.81 51.61
CA ALA A 13 -34.37 22.21 50.80
C ALA A 13 -32.88 22.13 51.24
N LEU A 14 -32.35 20.90 51.13
CA LEU A 14 -31.06 20.58 50.48
C LEU A 14 -31.07 19.12 49.95
N VAL A 15 -30.47 18.94 48.78
CA VAL A 15 -30.46 17.74 47.90
C VAL A 15 -29.33 16.78 48.25
N VAL A 16 -29.56 15.46 48.22
CA VAL A 16 -28.78 14.43 47.48
C VAL A 16 -29.65 13.16 47.36
N ALA A 17 -29.75 12.65 46.14
CA ALA A 17 -30.52 11.48 45.74
C ALA A 17 -29.66 10.21 45.68
N ALA A 18 -30.24 9.08 46.07
CA ALA A 18 -29.88 7.75 45.63
C ALA A 18 -31.17 6.96 45.46
N SER A 19 -31.39 6.39 44.28
CA SER A 19 -32.45 5.40 44.07
C SER A 19 -32.02 4.39 43.02
N VAL A 20 -31.95 3.15 43.48
CA VAL A 20 -31.90 1.91 42.71
C VAL A 20 -33.24 1.74 42.00
N SER A 21 -33.22 1.44 40.70
CA SER A 21 -34.39 1.09 39.91
C SER A 21 -34.21 -0.30 39.30
N PHE A 22 -35.14 -1.20 39.59
CA PHE A 22 -35.26 -2.52 38.96
C PHE A 22 -35.61 -2.35 37.47
N SER A 23 -34.83 -2.99 36.60
CA SER A 23 -35.10 -3.11 35.16
C SER A 23 -35.85 -4.41 34.89
N PHE A 24 -37.10 -4.32 34.46
CA PHE A 24 -37.73 -5.38 33.67
C PHE A 24 -37.51 -5.04 32.19
N SER A 25 -36.57 -5.72 31.54
CA SER A 25 -36.50 -5.77 30.08
C SER A 25 -37.53 -6.77 29.58
N ALA A 26 -38.60 -6.30 28.96
CA ALA A 26 -39.44 -7.16 28.13
C ALA A 26 -38.61 -7.64 26.91
N PRO A 27 -38.82 -8.87 26.42
CA PRO A 27 -38.24 -9.30 25.16
C PRO A 27 -38.86 -8.48 24.02
N VAL A 28 -38.01 -7.92 23.15
CA VAL A 28 -38.45 -7.32 21.89
C VAL A 28 -39.05 -8.45 21.04
N GLU A 29 -40.37 -8.46 20.90
CA GLU A 29 -41.10 -9.31 19.97
C GLU A 29 -40.66 -9.05 18.51
N SER A 30 -40.72 -10.11 17.71
CA SER A 30 -40.19 -10.32 16.36
C SER A 30 -40.48 -9.25 15.30
N ALA A 31 -39.49 -9.07 14.41
CA ALA A 31 -39.54 -8.80 12.96
C ALA A 31 -40.61 -7.82 12.41
N ASN A 32 -40.14 -6.74 11.78
CA ASN A 32 -40.86 -5.72 10.97
C ASN A 32 -41.24 -4.38 11.62
N ASN A 33 -40.75 -4.02 12.81
CA ASN A 33 -40.91 -2.64 13.28
C ASN A 33 -39.76 -1.74 12.81
N ASN A 34 -40.14 -0.62 12.18
CA ASN A 34 -39.24 0.48 11.85
C ASN A 34 -38.64 1.06 13.14
N LEU A 35 -37.31 1.13 13.23
CA LEU A 35 -36.58 1.75 14.33
C LEU A 35 -36.76 3.27 14.34
N LEU A 36 -37.07 3.88 13.18
CA LEU A 36 -37.45 5.28 13.10
C LEU A 36 -38.88 5.49 13.61
N LYS A 37 -39.08 6.57 14.35
CA LYS A 37 -40.40 7.13 14.63
C LYS A 37 -40.77 8.14 13.55
N ASN A 38 -42.03 8.11 13.09
CA ASN A 38 -42.52 8.99 12.02
C ASN A 38 -41.62 8.98 10.76
N GLY A 39 -41.22 7.80 10.31
CA GLY A 39 -40.41 7.63 9.09
C GLY A 39 -41.18 7.84 7.79
N SER A 40 -42.51 7.73 7.84
CA SER A 40 -43.43 8.07 6.74
C SER A 40 -43.80 9.56 6.71
N PHE A 41 -43.45 10.33 7.75
CA PHE A 41 -43.75 11.75 7.88
C PHE A 41 -45.24 12.16 8.05
N GLU A 42 -46.13 11.17 8.13
CA GLU A 42 -47.59 11.37 8.24
C GLU A 42 -48.08 11.91 9.60
N GLU A 43 -47.24 11.94 10.64
CA GLU A 43 -47.62 12.45 11.97
C GLU A 43 -47.61 13.99 12.07
N GLY A 44 -47.31 14.70 10.98
CA GLY A 44 -47.35 16.16 10.89
C GLY A 44 -46.17 16.87 11.59
N LEU A 45 -46.34 18.15 11.91
CA LEU A 45 -45.28 19.03 12.44
C LEU A 45 -45.49 19.39 13.92
N LYS A 46 -44.39 19.45 14.68
CA LYS A 46 -44.28 20.15 15.97
C LYS A 46 -43.20 21.24 15.86
N GLU A 47 -43.57 22.49 16.12
CA GLU A 47 -42.66 23.64 15.98
C GLU A 47 -41.99 23.74 14.59
N LYS A 48 -42.76 23.45 13.53
CA LYS A 48 -42.35 23.42 12.10
C LYS A 48 -41.41 22.27 11.70
N ILE A 49 -41.23 21.26 12.55
CA ILE A 49 -40.37 20.09 12.31
C ILE A 49 -41.23 18.82 12.37
N PRO A 50 -41.02 17.81 11.51
CA PRO A 50 -41.70 16.54 11.61
C PRO A 50 -41.61 15.96 13.01
N VAL A 51 -42.74 15.50 13.54
CA VAL A 51 -42.80 14.89 14.88
C VAL A 51 -41.72 13.80 14.99
N SER A 52 -40.97 13.79 16.11
CA SER A 52 -39.84 12.89 16.38
C SER A 52 -38.52 13.15 15.63
N TRP A 53 -38.42 14.18 14.79
CA TRP A 53 -37.16 14.58 14.13
C TRP A 53 -36.53 15.82 14.81
N GLY A 54 -35.21 15.95 14.74
CA GLY A 54 -34.40 16.97 15.43
C GLY A 54 -34.19 18.28 14.65
N THR A 55 -33.67 19.30 15.35
CA THR A 55 -33.54 20.70 14.88
C THR A 55 -32.16 21.07 14.29
N GLU A 56 -31.18 20.18 14.38
CA GLU A 56 -29.78 20.49 14.03
C GLU A 56 -29.62 20.71 12.52
N PHE A 57 -29.32 21.95 12.10
CA PHE A 57 -29.27 22.39 10.69
C PHE A 57 -30.57 22.15 9.91
N TYR A 58 -31.73 22.20 10.59
CA TYR A 58 -33.01 21.90 9.97
C TYR A 58 -33.45 22.94 8.93
N ASN A 59 -33.64 22.50 7.69
CA ASN A 59 -34.18 23.29 6.57
C ASN A 59 -35.03 22.38 5.66
N GLY A 60 -36.03 21.74 6.27
CA GLY A 60 -36.94 20.80 5.61
C GLY A 60 -38.40 21.22 5.67
N TYR A 61 -39.18 20.71 4.72
CA TYR A 61 -40.60 20.99 4.52
C TYR A 61 -41.35 19.67 4.33
N LEU A 62 -42.55 19.56 4.93
CA LEU A 62 -43.50 18.53 4.53
C LEU A 62 -44.27 19.04 3.32
N MET A 63 -44.31 18.22 2.28
CA MET A 63 -44.95 18.49 1.01
C MET A 63 -46.08 17.49 0.80
N GLU A 64 -47.15 17.90 0.14
CA GLU A 64 -48.26 17.02 -0.26
C GLU A 64 -47.88 16.18 -1.49
N ASP A 65 -48.71 15.19 -1.84
CA ASP A 65 -48.49 14.22 -2.93
C ASP A 65 -47.30 13.27 -2.66
N GLY A 66 -47.32 12.68 -1.46
CA GLY A 66 -46.43 11.57 -1.08
C GLY A 66 -46.38 10.45 -2.11
N LYS A 67 -45.24 9.79 -2.22
CA LYS A 67 -45.10 8.56 -3.00
C LYS A 67 -45.86 7.41 -2.33
N VAL A 68 -45.84 7.38 -1.00
CA VAL A 68 -46.54 6.42 -0.14
C VAL A 68 -47.19 7.19 1.01
N GLY A 69 -48.49 7.46 0.90
CA GLY A 69 -49.21 8.30 1.85
C GLY A 69 -49.55 9.67 1.26
N ASP A 70 -49.89 10.63 2.12
CA ASP A 70 -50.36 11.95 1.71
C ASP A 70 -49.22 12.97 1.69
N VAL A 71 -48.15 12.78 2.48
CA VAL A 71 -47.05 13.74 2.60
C VAL A 71 -45.67 13.11 2.45
N PHE A 72 -44.68 13.91 2.02
CA PHE A 72 -43.27 13.52 2.00
C PHE A 72 -42.38 14.64 2.56
N PHE A 73 -41.15 14.29 2.95
CA PHE A 73 -40.20 15.25 3.50
C PHE A 73 -39.23 15.76 2.42
N GLN A 74 -39.16 17.08 2.23
CA GLN A 74 -38.26 17.72 1.28
C GLN A 74 -37.27 18.64 1.98
N ILE A 75 -35.99 18.53 1.63
CA ILE A 75 -34.96 19.51 1.97
C ILE A 75 -34.61 20.27 0.70
N ARG A 76 -34.55 21.61 0.78
CA ARG A 76 -34.20 22.47 -0.35
C ARG A 76 -33.21 23.55 0.02
N ASN A 77 -32.18 23.68 -0.81
CA ASN A 77 -31.15 24.69 -0.69
C ASN A 77 -31.04 25.52 -1.97
N GLU A 78 -31.16 26.84 -1.84
CA GLU A 78 -30.80 27.78 -2.90
C GLU A 78 -29.30 28.11 -2.91
N LYS A 79 -28.64 27.94 -1.77
CA LYS A 79 -27.20 28.14 -1.57
C LYS A 79 -26.58 26.88 -0.98
N SER A 80 -25.28 26.70 -1.20
CA SER A 80 -24.49 25.54 -0.76
C SER A 80 -24.32 25.55 0.78
N ASP A 81 -25.41 25.26 1.49
CA ASP A 81 -25.50 25.24 2.96
C ASP A 81 -25.69 23.82 3.49
N MET A 82 -25.39 23.62 4.77
CA MET A 82 -25.71 22.37 5.46
C MET A 82 -27.20 22.35 5.82
N SER A 83 -27.95 21.35 5.36
CA SER A 83 -29.39 21.25 5.64
C SER A 83 -29.80 19.80 5.88
N LEU A 84 -30.19 19.49 7.11
CA LEU A 84 -30.30 18.13 7.62
C LEU A 84 -31.62 17.89 8.36
N GLY A 85 -32.09 16.65 8.32
CA GLY A 85 -33.04 16.07 9.28
C GLY A 85 -32.36 14.92 10.01
N ALA A 86 -32.49 14.85 11.33
CA ALA A 86 -31.83 13.79 12.11
C ALA A 86 -32.74 13.21 13.20
N GLN A 87 -32.63 11.90 13.44
CA GLN A 87 -33.24 11.22 14.58
C GLN A 87 -32.18 10.38 15.31
N LYS A 88 -32.14 10.50 16.64
CA LYS A 88 -31.24 9.72 17.51
C LYS A 88 -32.02 8.55 18.11
N ILE A 89 -31.54 7.33 17.89
CA ILE A 89 -32.24 6.07 18.17
C ILE A 89 -31.36 5.19 19.05
N PRO A 90 -31.82 4.75 20.24
CA PRO A 90 -31.12 3.74 21.02
C PRO A 90 -30.95 2.44 20.23
N LEU A 91 -29.73 1.92 20.17
CA LEU A 91 -29.42 0.70 19.43
C LEU A 91 -28.20 0.04 20.06
N ASP A 92 -28.30 -1.23 20.49
CA ASP A 92 -27.16 -1.96 21.05
C ASP A 92 -26.47 -2.81 19.99
N GLY A 93 -25.27 -2.39 19.57
CA GLY A 93 -24.44 -3.07 18.59
C GLY A 93 -23.93 -4.45 19.01
N ARG A 94 -24.13 -4.85 20.27
CA ARG A 94 -23.87 -6.22 20.72
C ARG A 94 -24.94 -7.19 20.23
N ASP A 95 -26.18 -6.71 20.17
CA ASP A 95 -27.38 -7.50 19.83
C ASP A 95 -27.78 -7.29 18.37
N ILE A 96 -27.78 -6.03 17.91
CA ILE A 96 -28.12 -5.63 16.54
C ILE A 96 -26.82 -5.45 15.77
N ARG A 97 -26.46 -6.42 14.94
CA ARG A 97 -25.22 -6.37 14.14
C ARG A 97 -25.40 -5.70 12.79
N ARG A 98 -26.64 -5.60 12.31
CA ARG A 98 -26.97 -5.03 10.99
C ARG A 98 -28.36 -4.39 10.98
N ILE A 99 -28.48 -3.33 10.20
CA ILE A 99 -29.74 -2.65 9.91
C ILE A 99 -29.91 -2.51 8.40
N ASN A 100 -31.15 -2.55 7.92
CA ASN A 100 -31.52 -2.16 6.56
C ASN A 100 -32.13 -0.76 6.61
N VAL A 101 -31.71 0.10 5.69
CA VAL A 101 -32.29 1.42 5.46
C VAL A 101 -32.95 1.39 4.10
N SER A 102 -34.22 1.71 4.00
CA SER A 102 -34.93 1.90 2.73
C SER A 102 -35.76 3.17 2.73
N CYS A 103 -35.94 3.77 1.56
CA CYS A 103 -36.87 4.89 1.35
C CYS A 103 -37.20 5.04 -0.14
N TRP A 104 -38.25 5.80 -0.43
CA TRP A 104 -38.41 6.45 -1.72
C TRP A 104 -37.64 7.77 -1.70
N VAL A 105 -36.88 8.05 -2.75
CA VAL A 105 -36.12 9.30 -2.90
C VAL A 105 -36.36 9.92 -4.26
N LYS A 106 -36.47 11.24 -4.31
CA LYS A 106 -36.63 12.05 -5.52
C LYS A 106 -35.70 13.25 -5.42
N ALA A 107 -35.07 13.65 -6.53
CA ALA A 107 -34.18 14.80 -6.57
C ALA A 107 -34.59 15.77 -7.69
N ASP A 108 -34.47 17.06 -7.40
CA ASP A 108 -34.63 18.14 -8.38
C ASP A 108 -33.40 19.06 -8.34
N ASN A 109 -32.63 19.00 -9.41
CA ASN A 109 -31.47 19.84 -9.68
C ASN A 109 -30.46 19.88 -8.53
N ILE A 110 -30.13 18.71 -7.98
CA ILE A 110 -29.08 18.61 -6.96
C ILE A 110 -27.72 18.86 -7.61
N ILE A 111 -27.04 19.90 -7.14
CA ILE A 111 -25.67 20.22 -7.54
C ILE A 111 -24.78 20.01 -6.31
N PRO A 112 -23.82 19.07 -6.37
CA PRO A 112 -22.86 18.85 -5.30
C PRO A 112 -22.07 20.12 -4.94
N GLY A 113 -21.60 20.20 -3.70
CA GLY A 113 -20.73 21.29 -3.26
C GLY A 113 -19.32 21.18 -3.86
N LYS A 114 -18.46 22.13 -3.49
CA LYS A 114 -17.07 22.19 -3.98
C LYS A 114 -16.20 21.07 -3.42
N GLU A 115 -16.51 20.61 -2.22
CA GLU A 115 -15.76 19.54 -1.56
C GLU A 115 -16.34 18.16 -1.88
N ALA A 116 -15.49 17.13 -2.01
CA ALA A 116 -15.92 15.78 -2.40
C ALA A 116 -16.93 15.12 -1.44
N TRP A 117 -17.00 15.56 -0.18
CA TRP A 117 -17.96 15.09 0.81
C TRP A 117 -19.29 15.86 0.79
N GLN A 118 -19.36 16.98 0.06
CA GLN A 118 -20.56 17.82 -0.01
C GLN A 118 -21.57 17.25 -1.02
N LYS A 119 -22.36 16.27 -0.59
CA LYS A 119 -23.28 15.50 -1.42
C LYS A 119 -24.65 15.36 -0.77
N ALA A 120 -25.71 15.13 -1.55
CA ALA A 120 -27.01 14.76 -0.99
C ALA A 120 -27.00 13.25 -0.65
N ASN A 121 -27.28 12.89 0.61
CA ASN A 121 -27.25 11.51 1.07
C ASN A 121 -27.99 11.31 2.41
N ILE A 122 -28.10 10.06 2.84
CA ILE A 122 -28.51 9.62 4.18
C ILE A 122 -27.31 8.99 4.89
N GLN A 123 -27.04 9.34 6.15
CA GLN A 123 -25.96 8.79 6.99
C GLN A 123 -26.50 8.14 8.28
N PRO A 124 -26.37 6.81 8.44
CA PRO A 124 -26.61 6.14 9.73
C PRO A 124 -25.33 6.15 10.60
N LEU A 125 -25.11 7.20 11.38
CA LEU A 125 -23.90 7.36 12.19
C LEU A 125 -24.03 6.66 13.56
N PHE A 126 -23.00 5.96 14.02
CA PHE A 126 -23.04 5.17 15.26
C PHE A 126 -22.19 5.80 16.36
N PHE A 127 -22.68 5.75 17.60
CA PHE A 127 -22.04 6.35 18.78
C PHE A 127 -21.98 5.35 19.93
N ASP A 128 -20.89 5.37 20.69
CA ASP A 128 -20.71 4.54 21.89
C ASP A 128 -21.43 5.11 23.13
N GLU A 129 -21.25 4.47 24.29
CA GLU A 129 -21.84 4.91 25.56
C GLU A 129 -21.38 6.29 26.05
N ASN A 130 -20.26 6.81 25.51
CA ASN A 130 -19.70 8.12 25.84
C ASN A 130 -20.04 9.18 24.77
N ASP A 131 -20.95 8.87 23.85
CA ASP A 131 -21.33 9.71 22.70
C ASP A 131 -20.16 10.01 21.74
N LYS A 132 -19.15 9.14 21.70
CA LYS A 132 -18.08 9.21 20.70
C LYS A 132 -18.50 8.40 19.47
N GLN A 133 -18.36 8.99 18.28
CA GLN A 133 -18.63 8.27 17.03
C GLN A 133 -17.72 7.04 16.93
N VAL A 134 -18.32 5.90 16.59
CA VAL A 134 -17.65 4.62 16.35
C VAL A 134 -18.01 4.10 14.95
N GLY A 135 -17.11 3.35 14.34
CA GLY A 135 -17.26 2.92 12.95
C GLY A 135 -16.93 4.01 11.94
N GLY A 136 -17.32 3.77 10.68
CA GLY A 136 -17.05 4.68 9.57
C GLY A 136 -18.09 5.79 9.39
N TRP A 137 -18.14 6.35 8.17
CA TRP A 137 -19.14 7.31 7.71
C TRP A 137 -20.05 6.65 6.67
N PRO A 138 -20.94 5.73 7.10
CA PRO A 138 -21.82 5.04 6.16
C PRO A 138 -22.76 6.04 5.48
N GLN A 139 -23.04 5.80 4.21
CA GLN A 139 -24.01 6.60 3.47
C GLN A 139 -24.89 5.76 2.54
N LEU A 140 -26.14 6.18 2.37
CA LEU A 140 -27.07 5.79 1.30
C LEU A 140 -27.24 7.00 0.37
N GLY A 141 -26.95 6.80 -0.92
CA GLY A 141 -26.54 7.86 -1.85
C GLY A 141 -25.06 7.68 -2.25
N PRO A 142 -24.39 8.70 -2.82
CA PRO A 142 -24.87 10.07 -3.01
C PRO A 142 -25.85 10.21 -4.19
N TRP A 143 -26.59 11.31 -4.19
CA TRP A 143 -27.49 11.70 -5.27
C TRP A 143 -27.13 13.07 -5.83
N ASP A 144 -27.22 13.21 -7.14
CA ASP A 144 -27.06 14.45 -7.89
C ASP A 144 -28.07 14.51 -9.06
N GLY A 145 -28.16 15.69 -9.69
CA GLY A 145 -29.03 15.93 -10.82
C GLY A 145 -30.53 15.90 -10.48
N THR A 146 -31.34 15.50 -11.46
CA THR A 146 -32.80 15.41 -11.36
C THR A 146 -33.26 14.00 -11.69
N PHE A 147 -34.08 13.42 -10.82
CA PHE A 147 -34.74 12.14 -11.05
C PHE A 147 -36.04 12.06 -10.25
N ASP A 148 -37.03 11.36 -10.81
CA ASP A 148 -38.31 11.09 -10.15
C ASP A 148 -38.17 10.00 -9.08
N TRP A 149 -39.24 9.72 -8.31
CA TRP A 149 -39.25 8.76 -7.21
C TRP A 149 -38.61 7.41 -7.57
N VAL A 150 -37.50 7.11 -6.92
CA VAL A 150 -36.82 5.81 -6.96
C VAL A 150 -36.81 5.19 -5.57
N PHE A 151 -37.09 3.89 -5.51
CA PHE A 151 -36.96 3.14 -4.27
C PHE A 151 -35.50 2.74 -4.08
N VAL A 152 -34.96 3.01 -2.91
CA VAL A 152 -33.60 2.66 -2.54
C VAL A 152 -33.62 1.85 -1.24
N LYS A 153 -32.72 0.87 -1.15
CA LYS A 153 -32.53 0.05 0.05
C LYS A 153 -31.06 -0.30 0.19
N LYS A 154 -30.50 -0.22 1.40
CA LYS A 154 -29.11 -0.58 1.71
C LYS A 154 -28.97 -1.11 3.12
N GLY A 155 -28.24 -2.22 3.26
CA GLY A 155 -27.84 -2.77 4.55
C GLY A 155 -26.58 -2.08 5.09
N PHE A 156 -26.51 -1.86 6.40
CA PHE A 156 -25.38 -1.29 7.11
C PHE A 156 -24.96 -2.14 8.29
N LYS A 157 -23.65 -2.33 8.46
CA LYS A 157 -23.08 -2.95 9.65
C LYS A 157 -23.15 -1.99 10.84
N VAL A 158 -23.52 -2.54 11.99
CA VAL A 158 -23.50 -1.83 13.27
C VAL A 158 -22.23 -2.20 14.03
N PRO A 159 -21.38 -1.24 14.43
CA PRO A 159 -20.23 -1.49 15.30
C PRO A 159 -20.64 -2.11 16.64
N ALA A 160 -19.84 -3.03 17.18
CA ALA A 160 -20.15 -3.74 18.44
C ALA A 160 -20.31 -2.79 19.65
N GLU A 161 -19.57 -1.68 19.60
CA GLU A 161 -19.49 -0.65 20.61
C GLU A 161 -20.68 0.32 20.56
N ALA A 162 -21.45 0.31 19.46
CA ALA A 162 -22.55 1.23 19.27
C ALA A 162 -23.62 1.04 20.35
N ARG A 163 -24.06 2.15 20.94
CA ARG A 163 -25.22 2.25 21.84
C ARG A 163 -26.30 3.15 21.28
N THR A 164 -25.98 3.92 20.25
CA THR A 164 -26.91 4.84 19.62
C THR A 164 -26.63 4.98 18.14
N LEU A 165 -27.70 5.05 17.35
CA LEU A 165 -27.71 5.41 15.94
C LEU A 165 -28.23 6.85 15.80
N LYS A 166 -27.44 7.74 15.21
CA LYS A 166 -27.91 9.04 14.70
C LYS A 166 -28.16 8.88 13.21
N PHE A 167 -29.43 8.77 12.84
CA PHE A 167 -29.86 8.65 11.46
C PHE A 167 -30.07 10.05 10.88
N VAL A 168 -29.26 10.43 9.90
CA VAL A 168 -29.22 11.78 9.33
C VAL A 168 -29.57 11.71 7.85
N LEU A 169 -30.39 12.62 7.35
CA LEU A 169 -30.70 12.78 5.93
C LEU A 169 -30.52 14.23 5.54
N GLY A 170 -30.02 14.50 4.32
CA GLY A 170 -30.04 15.87 3.81
C GLY A 170 -29.01 16.24 2.76
N LEU A 171 -28.88 17.56 2.61
CA LEU A 171 -27.97 18.24 1.70
C LEU A 171 -26.75 18.70 2.49
N TYR A 172 -25.63 18.02 2.27
CA TYR A 172 -24.37 18.38 2.91
C TYR A 172 -23.69 19.43 2.03
N GLY A 173 -24.03 20.72 2.18
CA GLY A 173 -23.42 21.78 1.38
C GLY A 173 -23.76 21.71 -0.12
N CYS A 174 -24.94 21.21 -0.48
CA CYS A 174 -25.42 21.13 -1.87
C CYS A 174 -26.48 22.20 -2.15
N THR A 175 -26.74 22.51 -3.43
CA THR A 175 -27.95 23.22 -3.86
C THR A 175 -28.94 22.27 -4.53
N GLY A 176 -30.20 22.67 -4.65
CA GLY A 176 -31.29 21.88 -5.23
C GLY A 176 -32.27 21.38 -4.16
N ALA A 177 -33.15 20.45 -4.53
CA ALA A 177 -34.12 19.86 -3.62
C ALA A 177 -34.02 18.33 -3.61
N ILE A 178 -33.99 17.73 -2.43
CA ILE A 178 -34.09 16.27 -2.27
C ILE A 178 -35.28 15.93 -1.38
N SER A 179 -36.03 14.92 -1.81
CA SER A 179 -37.28 14.51 -1.20
C SER A 179 -37.19 13.05 -0.79
N PHE A 180 -37.70 12.74 0.41
CA PHE A 180 -37.69 11.41 1.00
C PHE A 180 -39.10 11.05 1.46
N ASP A 181 -39.46 9.79 1.26
CA ASP A 181 -40.73 9.24 1.71
C ASP A 181 -40.60 7.77 2.15
N ASP A 182 -41.47 7.34 3.06
CA ASP A 182 -41.52 6.02 3.70
C ASP A 182 -40.14 5.49 4.11
N ILE A 183 -39.44 6.24 4.95
CA ILE A 183 -38.11 5.86 5.42
C ILE A 183 -38.22 4.78 6.48
N GLN A 184 -37.59 3.65 6.22
CA GLN A 184 -37.56 2.51 7.12
C GLN A 184 -36.13 2.17 7.51
N VAL A 185 -35.89 2.05 8.82
CA VAL A 185 -34.68 1.47 9.39
C VAL A 185 -35.10 0.21 10.13
N THR A 186 -34.82 -0.97 9.60
CA THR A 186 -35.22 -2.24 10.20
C THR A 186 -34.00 -3.06 10.60
N VAL A 187 -34.13 -3.90 11.64
CA VAL A 187 -33.07 -4.86 11.99
C VAL A 187 -32.99 -5.91 10.88
N GLN A 188 -31.81 -6.11 10.31
CA GLN A 188 -31.62 -7.17 9.32
C GLN A 188 -31.46 -8.51 10.06
N GLU A 189 -32.42 -9.42 9.89
CA GLU A 189 -32.28 -10.78 10.40
C GLU A 189 -31.08 -11.45 9.74
N GLN A 190 -30.31 -12.22 10.52
CA GLN A 190 -29.25 -13.05 9.96
C GLN A 190 -29.90 -14.16 9.11
N LYS A 191 -29.98 -13.94 7.79
CA LYS A 191 -30.36 -14.99 6.83
C LYS A 191 -29.51 -16.23 7.09
N GLN A 192 -30.14 -17.41 7.10
CA GLN A 192 -29.45 -18.68 7.20
C GLN A 192 -28.52 -18.81 6.00
N VAL A 193 -27.22 -18.75 6.25
CA VAL A 193 -26.21 -18.87 5.19
C VAL A 193 -26.21 -20.31 4.70
N ASP A 194 -26.32 -20.52 3.39
CA ASP A 194 -26.11 -21.84 2.78
C ASP A 194 -24.69 -22.31 3.11
N PRO A 195 -24.52 -23.35 3.95
CA PRO A 195 -23.20 -23.78 4.37
C PRO A 195 -22.41 -24.42 3.23
N TYR A 196 -23.04 -24.78 2.12
CA TYR A 196 -22.40 -25.40 0.96
C TYR A 196 -22.02 -24.42 -0.14
N ASN A 197 -22.49 -23.16 -0.08
CA ASN A 197 -21.93 -22.11 -0.90
C ASN A 197 -20.60 -21.65 -0.31
N LEU A 198 -19.51 -22.02 -0.97
CA LEU A 198 -18.15 -21.66 -0.56
C LEU A 198 -17.86 -20.15 -0.73
N ILE A 199 -18.64 -19.44 -1.54
CA ILE A 199 -18.57 -17.98 -1.70
C ILE A 199 -19.27 -17.32 -0.51
N SER A 200 -18.63 -16.30 0.09
CA SER A 200 -19.32 -15.44 1.06
C SER A 200 -20.16 -14.41 0.33
N ASN A 201 -21.38 -14.14 0.80
CA ASN A 201 -22.21 -13.07 0.22
C ASN A 201 -22.36 -13.15 -1.31
N GLY A 202 -22.61 -14.36 -1.83
CA GLY A 202 -22.81 -14.58 -3.27
C GLY A 202 -24.20 -14.19 -3.78
N ASP A 203 -25.16 -14.04 -2.87
CA ASP A 203 -26.48 -13.46 -3.10
C ASP A 203 -26.47 -11.92 -3.00
N PHE A 204 -25.32 -11.31 -2.67
CA PHE A 204 -25.11 -9.87 -2.59
C PHE A 204 -26.09 -9.10 -1.68
N GLU A 205 -26.68 -9.78 -0.70
CA GLU A 205 -27.58 -9.16 0.27
C GLU A 205 -26.82 -8.38 1.35
N ILE A 206 -25.49 -8.52 1.36
CA ILE A 206 -24.55 -7.71 2.13
C ILE A 206 -23.83 -6.80 1.13
N TRP A 207 -23.85 -5.49 1.39
CA TRP A 207 -23.32 -4.49 0.45
C TRP A 207 -21.80 -4.35 0.51
N GLU A 208 -21.16 -5.12 1.40
CA GLU A 208 -19.74 -5.22 1.68
C GLU A 208 -19.39 -6.71 1.81
N ASP A 209 -18.36 -7.21 1.12
CA ASP A 209 -17.65 -8.49 1.39
C ASP A 209 -16.67 -8.85 0.26
N TRP A 210 -16.81 -8.21 -0.89
CA TRP A 210 -16.02 -8.47 -2.09
C TRP A 210 -14.86 -7.46 -2.20
N ALA A 211 -13.70 -7.91 -2.68
CA ALA A 211 -12.66 -6.98 -3.12
C ALA A 211 -13.00 -6.50 -4.53
N TYR A 212 -12.92 -5.19 -4.74
CA TYR A 212 -13.13 -4.59 -6.04
C TYR A 212 -11.80 -4.11 -6.60
N GLY A 213 -11.59 -4.31 -7.90
CA GLY A 213 -10.45 -3.72 -8.63
C GLY A 213 -10.94 -3.10 -9.92
N GLY A 214 -10.24 -2.05 -10.38
CA GLY A 214 -10.55 -1.35 -11.63
C GLY A 214 -11.26 -0.01 -11.45
N ALA A 215 -12.11 0.37 -12.40
CA ALA A 215 -12.80 1.66 -12.43
C ALA A 215 -13.91 1.77 -11.37
N GLU A 216 -14.21 2.99 -10.92
CA GLU A 216 -15.07 3.32 -9.75
C GLU A 216 -16.56 2.88 -9.87
N GLY A 217 -17.00 2.31 -10.99
CA GLY A 217 -18.40 1.96 -11.26
C GLY A 217 -18.90 0.62 -10.69
N GLY A 218 -18.11 -0.07 -9.87
CA GLY A 218 -18.41 -1.39 -9.30
C GLY A 218 -19.01 -1.34 -7.89
N GLY A 219 -20.00 -2.19 -7.61
CA GLY A 219 -20.59 -2.29 -6.27
C GLY A 219 -21.81 -3.21 -6.19
N VAL A 220 -22.37 -3.33 -4.99
CA VAL A 220 -23.69 -3.97 -4.78
C VAL A 220 -24.78 -2.93 -5.04
N PHE A 221 -25.90 -3.32 -5.67
CA PHE A 221 -27.05 -2.46 -6.01
C PHE A 221 -28.39 -3.17 -5.77
N SER A 222 -29.48 -2.40 -5.76
CA SER A 222 -30.85 -2.87 -5.55
C SER A 222 -31.78 -2.31 -6.65
N PRO A 223 -32.85 -3.04 -7.03
CA PRO A 223 -33.21 -4.40 -6.60
C PRO A 223 -32.34 -5.50 -7.24
N GLY A 224 -32.18 -6.61 -6.52
CA GLY A 224 -31.57 -7.83 -7.02
C GLY A 224 -32.40 -8.55 -8.09
N TYR A 225 -31.85 -9.58 -8.73
CA TYR A 225 -32.65 -10.52 -9.52
C TYR A 225 -33.56 -11.34 -8.60
N ARG A 226 -33.00 -11.80 -7.47
CA ARG A 226 -33.72 -12.49 -6.40
C ARG A 226 -33.29 -11.93 -5.06
N GLY A 227 -34.20 -11.22 -4.40
CA GLY A 227 -33.90 -10.54 -3.14
C GLY A 227 -33.58 -9.07 -3.38
N ASP A 228 -32.85 -8.46 -2.44
CA ASP A 228 -32.67 -7.01 -2.42
C ASP A 228 -31.40 -6.56 -3.14
N GLY A 229 -30.33 -7.36 -3.13
CA GLY A 229 -29.02 -7.03 -3.66
C GLY A 229 -28.62 -7.76 -4.95
N LEU A 230 -27.71 -7.15 -5.72
CA LEU A 230 -26.95 -7.75 -6.83
C LEU A 230 -25.57 -7.09 -6.94
N LEU A 231 -24.61 -7.73 -7.59
CA LEU A 231 -23.37 -7.09 -8.03
C LEU A 231 -23.59 -6.40 -9.38
N ARG A 232 -23.12 -5.15 -9.53
CA ARG A 232 -23.02 -4.45 -10.81
C ARG A 232 -21.63 -3.86 -10.99
N ILE A 233 -21.09 -3.99 -12.21
CA ILE A 233 -19.82 -3.36 -12.61
C ILE A 233 -20.02 -2.67 -13.95
N ILE A 234 -19.63 -1.41 -14.03
CA ILE A 234 -19.75 -0.55 -15.22
C ILE A 234 -18.38 -0.03 -15.62
N ASN A 235 -18.13 -0.04 -16.92
CA ASN A 235 -17.00 0.65 -17.54
C ASN A 235 -17.51 1.57 -18.65
N GLU A 236 -17.24 2.87 -18.55
CA GLU A 236 -17.49 3.82 -19.63
C GLU A 236 -16.45 3.70 -20.75
N ILE A 237 -15.20 3.44 -20.37
CA ILE A 237 -14.06 3.19 -21.26
C ILE A 237 -13.49 1.78 -21.01
N PRO A 238 -12.80 1.17 -21.98
CA PRO A 238 -12.14 -0.12 -21.77
C PRO A 238 -11.24 -0.12 -20.52
N ALA A 239 -11.63 -0.88 -19.50
CA ALA A 239 -10.90 -1.00 -18.25
C ALA A 239 -11.02 -2.44 -17.69
N TRP A 240 -10.02 -2.87 -16.92
CA TRP A 240 -10.10 -4.13 -16.19
C TRP A 240 -10.79 -3.87 -14.86
N SER A 241 -12.08 -4.20 -14.76
CA SER A 241 -12.90 -3.92 -13.57
C SER A 241 -13.62 -5.17 -13.10
N PHE A 242 -13.46 -5.54 -11.83
CA PHE A 242 -13.99 -6.80 -11.30
C PHE A 242 -14.27 -6.73 -9.79
N ALA A 243 -15.07 -7.67 -9.33
CA ALA A 243 -15.16 -8.08 -7.93
C ALA A 243 -14.51 -9.47 -7.78
N SER A 244 -13.80 -9.68 -6.67
CA SER A 244 -13.12 -10.95 -6.39
C SER A 244 -13.27 -11.43 -4.94
N GLN A 245 -13.19 -12.74 -4.79
CA GLN A 245 -13.04 -13.43 -3.51
C GLN A 245 -12.06 -14.59 -3.64
N SER A 246 -11.29 -14.81 -2.58
CA SER A 246 -10.43 -15.97 -2.42
C SER A 246 -11.07 -16.99 -1.48
N ILE A 247 -11.24 -18.20 -1.97
CA ILE A 247 -11.85 -19.31 -1.24
C ILE A 247 -10.77 -20.36 -0.94
N PRO A 248 -10.51 -20.72 0.33
CA PRO A 248 -9.59 -21.81 0.64
C PRO A 248 -10.18 -23.14 0.17
N LEU A 249 -9.36 -23.93 -0.51
CA LEU A 249 -9.79 -25.15 -1.21
C LEU A 249 -8.65 -26.16 -1.24
N ASP A 250 -8.73 -27.27 -0.50
CA ASP A 250 -7.70 -28.32 -0.61
C ASP A 250 -8.02 -29.28 -1.75
N GLY A 251 -7.22 -29.24 -2.81
CA GLY A 251 -7.31 -30.14 -3.96
C GLY A 251 -7.11 -31.62 -3.63
N ASN A 252 -6.65 -31.97 -2.42
CA ASN A 252 -6.67 -33.36 -1.95
C ASN A 252 -8.04 -33.81 -1.44
N GLU A 253 -8.84 -32.88 -0.92
CA GLU A 253 -10.18 -33.13 -0.39
C GLU A 253 -11.25 -32.87 -1.47
N VAL A 254 -11.21 -31.70 -2.10
CA VAL A 254 -12.17 -31.27 -3.11
C VAL A 254 -11.65 -31.64 -4.49
N ARG A 255 -12.43 -32.43 -5.24
CA ARG A 255 -12.07 -32.88 -6.59
C ARG A 255 -12.79 -32.13 -7.67
N LYS A 256 -13.97 -31.61 -7.38
CA LYS A 256 -14.79 -30.87 -8.33
C LYS A 256 -15.43 -29.67 -7.66
N ILE A 257 -15.50 -28.57 -8.38
CA ILE A 257 -16.32 -27.42 -8.00
C ILE A 257 -17.42 -27.19 -9.04
N LYS A 258 -18.57 -26.72 -8.59
CA LYS A 258 -19.69 -26.28 -9.43
C LYS A 258 -19.95 -24.81 -9.17
N ILE A 259 -20.04 -24.01 -10.23
CA ILE A 259 -20.35 -22.58 -10.15
C ILE A 259 -21.70 -22.35 -10.82
N GLU A 260 -22.60 -21.67 -10.12
CA GLU A 260 -23.85 -21.19 -10.69
C GLU A 260 -24.07 -19.71 -10.36
N ALA A 261 -24.73 -18.98 -11.25
CA ALA A 261 -25.12 -17.58 -11.02
C ALA A 261 -26.26 -17.17 -11.95
N PHE A 262 -26.94 -16.09 -11.62
CA PHE A 262 -27.73 -15.31 -12.57
C PHE A 262 -26.92 -14.10 -13.00
N TRP A 263 -26.88 -13.82 -14.29
CA TRP A 263 -26.14 -12.66 -14.79
C TRP A 263 -26.82 -12.02 -15.99
N LYS A 264 -26.54 -10.74 -16.16
CA LYS A 264 -27.07 -9.86 -17.20
C LYS A 264 -25.92 -8.99 -17.70
N ILE A 265 -25.94 -8.64 -18.98
CA ILE A 265 -24.98 -7.69 -19.55
C ILE A 265 -25.67 -6.68 -20.46
N GLN A 266 -25.09 -5.48 -20.56
CA GLN A 266 -25.56 -4.43 -21.45
C GLN A 266 -24.37 -3.74 -22.11
N GLY A 267 -24.42 -3.62 -23.44
CA GLY A 267 -23.48 -2.82 -24.21
C GLY A 267 -22.03 -3.26 -24.11
N VAL A 268 -21.79 -4.54 -23.79
CA VAL A 268 -20.43 -5.05 -23.62
C VAL A 268 -19.78 -5.21 -24.99
N ALA A 269 -18.78 -4.41 -25.29
CA ALA A 269 -18.02 -4.54 -26.53
C ALA A 269 -17.03 -5.71 -26.46
N GLN A 270 -16.66 -6.26 -27.62
CA GLN A 270 -15.52 -7.16 -27.73
C GLN A 270 -14.22 -6.33 -27.68
N GLY A 271 -13.33 -6.65 -26.75
CA GLY A 271 -12.00 -6.04 -26.73
C GLY A 271 -11.09 -6.58 -27.83
N ALA A 272 -9.89 -6.02 -27.95
CA ALA A 272 -8.86 -6.41 -28.91
C ALA A 272 -8.46 -7.90 -28.84
N LYS A 273 -8.65 -8.56 -27.69
CA LYS A 273 -8.37 -9.99 -27.51
C LYS A 273 -9.64 -10.81 -27.30
N PRO A 274 -9.68 -12.08 -27.76
CA PRO A 274 -10.86 -12.95 -27.59
C PRO A 274 -11.32 -13.14 -26.14
N TRP A 275 -10.42 -12.92 -25.17
CA TRP A 275 -10.73 -13.04 -23.75
C TRP A 275 -11.20 -11.72 -23.09
N GLN A 276 -11.10 -10.59 -23.78
CA GLN A 276 -11.54 -9.28 -23.29
C GLN A 276 -13.04 -9.14 -23.49
N GLN A 277 -13.80 -9.51 -22.47
CA GLN A 277 -15.26 -9.64 -22.46
C GLN A 277 -15.78 -9.45 -21.03
N ALA A 278 -17.11 -9.43 -20.85
CA ALA A 278 -17.70 -9.65 -19.53
C ALA A 278 -17.48 -11.11 -19.12
N ARG A 279 -17.03 -11.36 -17.88
CA ARG A 279 -16.58 -12.70 -17.43
C ARG A 279 -16.94 -13.01 -15.98
N ILE A 280 -17.19 -14.30 -15.74
CA ILE A 280 -17.07 -14.98 -14.45
C ILE A 280 -15.97 -16.02 -14.63
N ASN A 281 -14.80 -15.82 -14.04
CA ASN A 281 -13.66 -16.72 -14.17
C ASN A 281 -13.09 -17.12 -12.82
N ILE A 282 -12.32 -18.21 -12.81
CA ILE A 282 -11.62 -18.69 -11.61
C ILE A 282 -10.14 -18.90 -11.88
N GLU A 283 -9.36 -18.86 -10.80
CA GLU A 283 -7.95 -19.23 -10.80
C GLU A 283 -7.68 -20.19 -9.64
N PHE A 284 -7.16 -21.37 -9.92
CA PHE A 284 -6.64 -22.24 -8.86
C PHE A 284 -5.25 -21.78 -8.47
N LYS A 285 -4.96 -21.81 -7.16
CA LYS A 285 -3.71 -21.35 -6.57
C LYS A 285 -3.14 -22.46 -5.70
N ASP A 286 -1.83 -22.67 -5.78
CA ASP A 286 -1.12 -23.60 -4.90
C ASP A 286 -0.92 -23.02 -3.48
N GLU A 287 -0.17 -23.73 -2.63
CA GLU A 287 0.20 -23.26 -1.29
C GLU A 287 0.98 -21.94 -1.28
N ASN A 288 1.58 -21.60 -2.42
CA ASN A 288 2.39 -20.42 -2.64
C ASN A 288 1.62 -19.31 -3.35
N GLY A 289 0.29 -19.38 -3.43
CA GLY A 289 -0.52 -18.39 -4.15
C GLY A 289 -0.21 -18.31 -5.66
N LYS A 290 0.57 -19.26 -6.20
CA LYS A 290 0.90 -19.30 -7.62
C LYS A 290 -0.25 -19.94 -8.38
N GLN A 291 -0.59 -19.33 -9.51
CA GLN A 291 -1.64 -19.88 -10.37
C GLN A 291 -1.25 -21.24 -10.95
N ILE A 292 -2.20 -22.18 -10.90
CA ILE A 292 -2.11 -23.52 -11.47
C ILE A 292 -3.38 -23.84 -12.26
N GLY A 293 -3.31 -24.79 -13.20
CA GLY A 293 -4.49 -25.27 -13.93
C GLY A 293 -5.12 -24.28 -14.94
N GLY A 294 -4.43 -23.20 -15.31
CA GLY A 294 -4.90 -22.24 -16.33
C GLY A 294 -5.97 -21.26 -15.83
N TRP A 295 -6.75 -20.70 -16.78
CA TRP A 295 -7.84 -19.74 -16.53
C TRP A 295 -9.22 -20.32 -16.91
N PRO A 296 -9.81 -21.20 -16.08
CA PRO A 296 -11.17 -21.67 -16.34
C PRO A 296 -12.19 -20.51 -16.30
N VAL A 297 -13.14 -20.54 -17.23
CA VAL A 297 -14.16 -19.50 -17.39
C VAL A 297 -15.53 -20.13 -17.16
N ALA A 298 -16.21 -19.70 -16.11
CA ALA A 298 -17.59 -20.12 -15.82
C ALA A 298 -18.60 -19.42 -16.73
N ALA A 299 -18.35 -18.17 -17.11
CA ALA A 299 -19.18 -17.47 -18.07
C ALA A 299 -18.37 -16.40 -18.82
N SER A 300 -18.62 -16.20 -20.12
CA SER A 300 -18.12 -15.05 -20.85
C SER A 300 -19.04 -14.64 -21.98
N ALA A 301 -19.21 -13.34 -22.22
CA ALA A 301 -20.05 -12.84 -23.30
C ALA A 301 -19.77 -11.38 -23.69
N VAL A 302 -20.26 -11.03 -24.89
CA VAL A 302 -20.33 -9.68 -25.45
C VAL A 302 -21.77 -9.37 -25.85
N GLY A 303 -22.08 -8.09 -26.06
CA GLY A 303 -23.39 -7.59 -26.45
C GLY A 303 -24.28 -7.27 -25.26
N SER A 304 -25.58 -7.53 -25.43
CA SER A 304 -26.61 -7.27 -24.42
C SER A 304 -27.54 -8.47 -24.29
N PHE A 305 -27.86 -8.86 -23.06
CA PHE A 305 -28.96 -9.77 -22.78
C PHE A 305 -29.49 -9.54 -21.38
N ASP A 306 -30.77 -9.80 -21.17
CA ASP A 306 -31.37 -9.81 -19.84
C ASP A 306 -31.02 -11.09 -19.06
N TRP A 307 -31.38 -11.15 -17.78
CA TRP A 307 -30.99 -12.21 -16.85
C TRP A 307 -31.00 -13.64 -17.43
N LYS A 308 -29.85 -14.31 -17.35
CA LYS A 308 -29.66 -15.72 -17.70
C LYS A 308 -29.03 -16.47 -16.54
N LYS A 309 -29.38 -17.75 -16.38
CA LYS A 309 -28.64 -18.66 -15.49
C LYS A 309 -27.38 -19.14 -16.19
N VAL A 310 -26.26 -19.17 -15.49
CA VAL A 310 -25.07 -19.92 -15.86
C VAL A 310 -24.82 -21.03 -14.85
N GLU A 311 -24.35 -22.17 -15.33
CA GLU A 311 -23.97 -23.33 -14.51
C GLU A 311 -22.82 -24.05 -15.19
N ASN A 312 -21.68 -24.16 -14.51
CA ASN A 312 -20.49 -24.85 -15.02
C ASN A 312 -19.78 -25.61 -13.90
N SER A 313 -18.95 -26.59 -14.26
CA SER A 313 -18.18 -27.37 -13.30
C SER A 313 -16.74 -27.55 -13.74
N PHE A 314 -15.83 -27.62 -12.77
CA PHE A 314 -14.39 -27.71 -13.00
C PHE A 314 -13.78 -28.76 -12.08
N GLU A 315 -12.84 -29.53 -12.63
CA GLU A 315 -11.96 -30.39 -11.84
C GLU A 315 -10.95 -29.51 -11.08
N VAL A 316 -10.70 -29.86 -9.83
CA VAL A 316 -9.77 -29.14 -8.95
C VAL A 316 -8.39 -29.81 -9.05
N PRO A 317 -7.34 -29.07 -9.46
CA PRO A 317 -5.97 -29.57 -9.44
C PRO A 317 -5.59 -30.06 -8.04
N LYS A 318 -4.86 -31.17 -7.95
CA LYS A 318 -4.52 -31.79 -6.66
C LYS A 318 -3.69 -30.86 -5.77
N GLU A 319 -2.87 -30.02 -6.38
CA GLU A 319 -1.98 -29.06 -5.74
C GLU A 319 -2.71 -27.79 -5.27
N ALA A 320 -3.98 -27.59 -5.64
CA ALA A 320 -4.73 -26.41 -5.27
C ALA A 320 -4.90 -26.33 -3.75
N LYS A 321 -4.66 -25.13 -3.20
CA LYS A 321 -4.95 -24.75 -1.81
C LYS A 321 -5.97 -23.63 -1.70
N ARG A 322 -6.25 -22.97 -2.82
CA ARG A 322 -7.19 -21.86 -2.92
C ARG A 322 -7.75 -21.77 -4.33
N VAL A 323 -8.97 -21.28 -4.45
CA VAL A 323 -9.56 -20.83 -5.72
C VAL A 323 -9.96 -19.37 -5.57
N ASP A 324 -9.48 -18.54 -6.48
CA ASP A 324 -9.89 -17.14 -6.59
C ASP A 324 -10.98 -17.06 -7.66
N ILE A 325 -12.11 -16.40 -7.36
CA ILE A 325 -13.17 -16.12 -8.33
C ILE A 325 -13.18 -14.64 -8.65
N PHE A 326 -13.34 -14.32 -9.94
CA PHE A 326 -13.40 -12.96 -10.48
C PHE A 326 -14.66 -12.79 -11.31
N VAL A 327 -15.38 -11.69 -11.09
CA VAL A 327 -16.59 -11.32 -11.82
C VAL A 327 -16.43 -9.90 -12.32
N GLY A 328 -16.50 -9.67 -13.63
CA GLY A 328 -16.26 -8.32 -14.13
C GLY A 328 -16.19 -8.14 -15.64
N LEU A 329 -15.65 -7.00 -16.03
CA LEU A 329 -15.41 -6.56 -17.39
C LEU A 329 -13.89 -6.56 -17.63
N MET A 330 -13.43 -7.42 -18.54
CA MET A 330 -12.00 -7.60 -18.80
C MET A 330 -11.55 -6.68 -19.94
N GLU A 331 -11.21 -5.43 -19.63
CA GLU A 331 -10.73 -4.42 -20.59
C GLU A 331 -11.73 -4.06 -21.68
N VAL A 332 -13.01 -3.95 -21.29
CA VAL A 332 -14.10 -3.61 -22.21
C VAL A 332 -15.05 -2.61 -21.56
N PRO A 333 -15.65 -1.69 -22.33
CA PRO A 333 -16.76 -0.88 -21.87
C PRO A 333 -18.04 -1.73 -21.81
N GLY A 334 -19.03 -1.24 -21.06
CA GLY A 334 -20.34 -1.86 -20.87
C GLY A 334 -20.66 -2.10 -19.41
N THR A 335 -21.69 -2.90 -19.17
CA THR A 335 -22.16 -3.21 -17.82
C THR A 335 -22.42 -4.70 -17.66
N ILE A 336 -21.99 -5.27 -16.54
CA ILE A 336 -22.34 -6.62 -16.07
C ILE A 336 -23.09 -6.51 -14.75
N TRP A 337 -24.14 -7.31 -14.60
CA TRP A 337 -24.81 -7.58 -13.34
C TRP A 337 -24.73 -9.07 -13.03
N VAL A 338 -24.50 -9.43 -11.77
CA VAL A 338 -24.49 -10.80 -11.28
C VAL A 338 -25.24 -10.89 -9.97
N ASP A 339 -26.02 -11.94 -9.80
CA ASP A 339 -26.77 -12.24 -8.59
C ASP A 339 -26.77 -13.76 -8.33
N ASP A 340 -27.02 -14.16 -7.08
CA ASP A 340 -27.17 -15.56 -6.65
C ASP A 340 -25.94 -16.44 -7.05
N LEU A 341 -24.74 -15.86 -6.98
CA LEU A 341 -23.47 -16.50 -7.30
C LEU A 341 -23.09 -17.54 -6.24
N LYS A 342 -22.98 -18.79 -6.66
CA LYS A 342 -22.68 -19.92 -5.77
C LYS A 342 -21.53 -20.74 -6.30
N MET A 343 -20.70 -21.23 -5.38
CA MET A 343 -19.68 -22.24 -5.64
C MET A 343 -19.86 -23.39 -4.66
N GLU A 344 -20.21 -24.58 -5.15
CA GLU A 344 -20.23 -25.80 -4.34
C GLU A 344 -18.97 -26.62 -4.60
N GLY A 345 -18.37 -27.17 -3.54
CA GLY A 345 -17.24 -28.11 -3.63
C GLY A 345 -17.68 -29.54 -3.35
N PHE A 346 -17.14 -30.49 -4.11
CA PHE A 346 -17.45 -31.92 -4.01
C PHE A 346 -16.18 -32.75 -3.79
N ARG A 347 -16.25 -33.69 -2.85
CA ARG A 347 -15.23 -34.72 -2.63
C ARG A 347 -15.31 -35.80 -3.71
N ALA A 348 -14.33 -36.70 -3.72
CA ALA A 348 -14.29 -37.82 -4.66
C ALA A 348 -15.52 -38.74 -4.60
N ASP A 349 -16.17 -38.84 -3.43
CA ASP A 349 -17.40 -39.62 -3.22
C ASP A 349 -18.69 -38.87 -3.57
N GLY A 350 -18.58 -37.63 -4.06
CA GLY A 350 -19.73 -36.77 -4.39
C GLY A 350 -20.32 -36.03 -3.19
N SER A 351 -19.80 -36.20 -1.97
CA SER A 351 -20.24 -35.43 -0.80
C SER A 351 -19.82 -33.97 -0.91
N ARG A 352 -20.68 -33.06 -0.43
CA ARG A 352 -20.43 -31.62 -0.45
C ARG A 352 -19.49 -31.19 0.67
N VAL A 353 -18.73 -30.14 0.40
CA VAL A 353 -17.85 -29.47 1.36
C VAL A 353 -18.50 -28.20 1.86
N THR A 354 -18.34 -27.91 3.15
CA THR A 354 -18.89 -26.70 3.77
C THR A 354 -17.90 -25.55 3.70
N ARG A 355 -18.42 -24.33 3.63
CA ARG A 355 -17.62 -23.11 3.65
C ARG A 355 -16.83 -23.00 4.95
N LYS A 356 -15.56 -22.63 4.85
CA LYS A 356 -14.74 -22.24 6.00
C LYS A 356 -15.12 -20.83 6.46
N GLY A 357 -15.26 -20.64 7.77
CA GLY A 357 -15.52 -19.33 8.37
C GLY A 357 -14.31 -18.39 8.31
N TYR A 358 -14.43 -17.21 8.90
CA TYR A 358 -13.33 -16.26 9.02
C TYR A 358 -12.14 -16.83 9.80
N PHE A 359 -10.95 -16.31 9.51
CA PHE A 359 -9.75 -16.63 10.26
C PHE A 359 -9.48 -15.53 11.29
N GLN A 360 -9.23 -15.95 12.52
CA GLN A 360 -8.80 -15.07 13.61
C GLN A 360 -7.66 -15.76 14.35
N THR A 361 -6.56 -15.04 14.55
CA THR A 361 -5.41 -15.55 15.30
C THR A 361 -5.78 -15.72 16.78
N ASP A 362 -5.34 -16.83 17.40
CA ASP A 362 -5.44 -16.97 18.85
C ASP A 362 -4.36 -16.11 19.53
N THR A 363 -4.74 -14.91 19.92
CA THR A 363 -3.87 -13.94 20.60
C THR A 363 -3.94 -14.04 22.13
N SER A 364 -4.53 -15.10 22.70
CA SER A 364 -4.73 -15.23 24.16
C SER A 364 -3.42 -15.22 24.98
N SER A 365 -2.32 -15.64 24.36
CA SER A 365 -0.97 -15.64 24.95
C SER A 365 -0.15 -14.40 24.62
N TRP A 366 -0.66 -13.51 23.77
CA TRP A 366 0.04 -12.30 23.32
C TRP A 366 -0.10 -11.19 24.37
N TYR A 367 0.80 -10.20 24.33
CA TYR A 367 0.77 -9.08 25.27
C TYR A 367 0.47 -7.76 24.55
N GLU A 368 -0.17 -6.84 25.27
CA GLU A 368 -0.46 -5.50 24.77
C GLU A 368 0.82 -4.69 24.54
N PHE A 369 0.91 -4.06 23.37
CA PHE A 369 1.92 -3.05 23.09
C PHE A 369 1.56 -1.74 23.80
N ALA A 370 2.31 -1.42 24.85
CA ALA A 370 2.12 -0.20 25.64
C ALA A 370 3.36 0.72 25.51
N PRO A 371 3.46 1.54 24.45
CA PRO A 371 4.59 2.44 24.28
C PRO A 371 4.57 3.55 25.34
N LYS A 372 5.75 3.96 25.81
CA LYS A 372 5.91 5.11 26.71
C LYS A 372 6.06 6.39 25.88
N LYS A 373 5.55 7.51 26.41
CA LYS A 373 5.66 8.84 25.77
C LYS A 373 7.05 9.45 25.83
N ALA A 374 7.87 9.04 26.79
CA ALA A 374 9.22 9.56 27.00
C ALA A 374 10.28 8.50 26.68
N TYR A 375 11.31 8.90 25.94
CA TYR A 375 12.46 8.06 25.62
C TYR A 375 13.68 8.54 26.42
N PRO A 376 14.21 7.72 27.34
CA PRO A 376 15.46 8.06 28.00
C PRO A 376 16.62 7.95 27.01
N VAL A 377 17.52 8.92 27.04
CA VAL A 377 18.76 8.89 26.23
C VAL A 377 19.70 7.77 26.70
N ASN A 378 20.54 7.29 25.79
CA ASN A 378 21.60 6.30 26.06
C ASN A 378 21.10 4.94 26.59
N THR A 379 19.92 4.50 26.14
CA THR A 379 19.46 3.12 26.37
C THR A 379 20.04 2.16 25.34
N ALA A 380 19.98 0.85 25.58
CA ALA A 380 20.53 -0.15 24.67
C ALA A 380 20.01 -0.09 23.21
N PRO A 381 18.71 0.18 22.93
CA PRO A 381 18.22 0.37 21.56
C PRO A 381 18.40 1.80 21.02
N ASP A 382 18.94 2.73 21.81
CA ASP A 382 19.30 4.07 21.34
C ASP A 382 20.64 4.02 20.60
N VAL A 383 20.56 3.99 19.27
CA VAL A 383 21.73 3.94 18.39
C VAL A 383 22.02 5.27 17.72
N SER A 384 21.43 6.37 18.21
CA SER A 384 21.68 7.73 17.69
C SER A 384 23.17 8.14 17.71
N PHE A 385 23.99 7.49 18.54
CA PHE A 385 25.44 7.69 18.59
C PHE A 385 26.18 7.33 17.28
N ILE A 386 25.54 6.62 16.34
CA ILE A 386 26.12 6.36 15.01
C ILE A 386 25.86 7.49 14.01
N LEU A 387 24.96 8.42 14.33
CA LEU A 387 24.61 9.54 13.47
C LEU A 387 25.59 10.68 13.68
N ASP A 388 26.07 11.22 12.56
CA ASP A 388 27.13 12.21 12.59
C ASP A 388 26.58 13.63 12.46
N ALA A 389 25.90 14.08 13.51
CA ALA A 389 25.17 15.35 13.53
C ALA A 389 26.09 16.60 13.57
N PRO A 390 25.63 17.75 13.03
CA PRO A 390 24.45 17.88 12.17
C PRO A 390 24.72 17.33 10.75
N ALA A 391 23.64 16.98 10.03
CA ALA A 391 23.74 16.62 8.62
C ALA A 391 24.35 17.78 7.80
N GLY A 392 25.10 17.45 6.75
CA GLY A 392 25.76 18.42 5.90
C GLY A 392 27.12 18.92 6.40
N LYS A 393 27.56 18.53 7.60
CA LYS A 393 28.88 18.94 8.12
C LYS A 393 30.09 18.47 7.30
N HIS A 394 29.92 17.44 6.47
CA HIS A 394 30.95 16.92 5.57
C HIS A 394 30.93 17.60 4.17
N GLY A 395 30.08 18.61 3.98
CA GLY A 395 29.85 19.25 2.69
C GLY A 395 28.88 18.46 1.81
N TYR A 396 28.79 18.84 0.54
CA TYR A 396 27.83 18.25 -0.39
C TYR A 396 28.19 16.80 -0.76
N VAL A 397 27.18 15.99 -1.06
CA VAL A 397 27.38 14.68 -1.66
C VAL A 397 27.86 14.83 -3.11
N LYS A 398 28.78 13.96 -3.54
CA LYS A 398 29.34 13.86 -4.89
C LYS A 398 29.42 12.40 -5.31
N VAL A 399 29.45 12.16 -6.62
CA VAL A 399 29.68 10.83 -7.19
C VAL A 399 31.17 10.64 -7.48
N LYS A 400 31.74 9.54 -7.00
CA LYS A 400 33.11 9.13 -7.28
C LYS A 400 33.21 7.60 -7.28
N ASP A 401 33.89 7.05 -8.29
CA ASP A 401 34.17 5.61 -8.41
C ASP A 401 32.92 4.72 -8.26
N GLY A 402 31.79 5.17 -8.84
CA GLY A 402 30.51 4.45 -8.79
C GLY A 402 29.80 4.47 -7.44
N HIS A 403 30.14 5.42 -6.55
CA HIS A 403 29.59 5.53 -5.21
C HIS A 403 29.43 6.99 -4.76
N PHE A 404 28.70 7.19 -3.65
CA PHE A 404 28.57 8.51 -3.04
C PHE A 404 29.67 8.80 -2.03
N TYR A 405 30.19 10.02 -2.07
CA TYR A 405 31.16 10.57 -1.13
C TYR A 405 30.77 12.00 -0.76
N PHE A 406 31.06 12.40 0.47
CA PHE A 406 31.02 13.81 0.86
C PHE A 406 32.25 14.56 0.32
N GLU A 407 32.21 15.90 0.32
CA GLU A 407 33.30 16.75 -0.20
C GLU A 407 34.63 16.57 0.54
N ASP A 408 34.59 16.15 1.81
CA ASP A 408 35.80 15.83 2.58
C ASP A 408 36.41 14.45 2.26
N GLY A 409 35.81 13.69 1.35
CA GLY A 409 36.25 12.36 0.92
C GLY A 409 35.69 11.20 1.75
N THR A 410 34.83 11.46 2.73
CA THR A 410 34.13 10.42 3.50
C THR A 410 33.11 9.70 2.63
N ARG A 411 33.07 8.36 2.67
CA ARG A 411 32.06 7.57 1.95
C ARG A 411 30.67 7.87 2.51
N ALA A 412 29.75 8.32 1.66
CA ALA A 412 28.37 8.58 2.04
C ALA A 412 27.50 7.35 1.80
N ARG A 413 26.74 6.93 2.81
CA ARG A 413 25.75 5.85 2.72
C ARG A 413 24.51 6.21 3.52
N PHE A 414 23.35 5.89 2.99
CA PHE A 414 22.06 6.33 3.52
C PHE A 414 21.17 5.14 3.90
N TRP A 415 20.70 5.12 5.13
CA TRP A 415 19.75 4.15 5.67
C TRP A 415 18.65 4.92 6.39
N GLY A 416 17.41 4.71 5.95
CA GLY A 416 16.34 5.57 6.42
C GLY A 416 14.97 5.26 5.87
N THR A 417 14.09 6.26 5.90
CA THR A 417 12.66 6.10 5.60
C THR A 417 12.11 7.27 4.80
N ASN A 418 10.82 7.22 4.47
CA ASN A 418 10.08 8.29 3.82
C ASN A 418 9.14 8.96 4.82
N ILE A 419 9.04 10.29 4.77
CA ILE A 419 7.92 11.06 5.31
C ILE A 419 7.13 11.57 4.10
N TYR A 420 5.81 11.41 4.08
CA TYR A 420 5.05 11.65 2.86
C TYR A 420 3.71 12.35 3.09
N GLY A 421 3.28 13.13 2.08
CA GLY A 421 2.00 13.82 2.09
C GLY A 421 1.87 14.78 3.28
N LEU A 422 0.73 14.73 3.97
CA LEU A 422 0.42 15.61 5.10
C LEU A 422 1.44 15.52 6.25
N ASP A 423 2.11 14.38 6.43
CA ASP A 423 3.13 14.18 7.47
C ASP A 423 4.40 15.01 7.24
N CYS A 424 4.58 15.59 6.03
CA CYS A 424 5.65 16.55 5.77
C CYS A 424 5.38 17.93 6.42
N PHE A 425 4.14 18.18 6.84
CA PHE A 425 3.68 19.49 7.29
C PHE A 425 3.06 19.46 8.69
N VAL A 426 3.83 18.94 9.63
CA VAL A 426 3.42 18.77 11.03
C VAL A 426 3.78 19.99 11.89
N ASP A 427 3.15 20.10 13.06
CA ASP A 427 3.54 21.12 14.03
C ASP A 427 4.96 20.87 14.60
N HIS A 428 5.53 21.89 15.24
CA HIS A 428 6.90 21.85 15.77
C HIS A 428 7.13 20.71 16.76
N LYS A 429 6.16 20.43 17.63
CA LYS A 429 6.30 19.38 18.64
C LYS A 429 6.34 18.01 17.97
N THR A 430 5.47 17.78 16.98
CA THR A 430 5.46 16.55 16.21
C THR A 430 6.75 16.41 15.40
N ALA A 431 7.24 17.48 14.75
CA ALA A 431 8.52 17.47 14.03
C ALA A 431 9.70 17.06 14.92
N GLU A 432 9.80 17.62 16.14
CA GLU A 432 10.82 17.25 17.13
C GLU A 432 10.74 15.77 17.52
N GLN A 433 9.52 15.28 17.79
CA GLN A 433 9.28 13.89 18.16
C GLN A 433 9.62 12.91 17.03
N MET A 434 9.24 13.24 15.79
CA MET A 434 9.56 12.46 14.60
C MET A 434 11.06 12.36 14.41
N ALA A 435 11.76 13.50 14.41
CA ALA A 435 13.21 13.54 14.21
C ALA A 435 13.94 12.79 15.35
N GLU A 436 13.49 12.93 16.60
CA GLU A 436 14.06 12.20 17.74
C GLU A 436 13.88 10.69 17.60
N ARG A 437 12.67 10.23 17.26
CA ARG A 437 12.41 8.80 17.03
C ARG A 437 13.35 8.28 15.94
N LEU A 438 13.34 8.88 14.76
CA LEU A 438 14.19 8.44 13.65
C LEU A 438 15.67 8.37 14.03
N ALA A 439 16.17 9.39 14.74
CA ALA A 439 17.57 9.43 15.17
C ALA A 439 17.94 8.29 16.10
N ARG A 440 17.10 8.00 17.11
CA ARG A 440 17.32 6.92 18.08
C ARG A 440 17.44 5.55 17.45
N PHE A 441 16.78 5.33 16.31
CA PHE A 441 16.80 4.07 15.58
C PHE A 441 17.87 4.01 14.48
N GLY A 442 18.72 5.05 14.37
CA GLY A 442 19.86 5.07 13.46
C GLY A 442 19.52 5.41 12.01
N CYS A 443 18.37 6.04 11.77
CA CYS A 443 18.03 6.64 10.50
C CYS A 443 18.94 7.84 10.24
N ASN A 444 19.65 7.86 9.11
CA ASN A 444 20.51 8.99 8.72
C ASN A 444 20.04 9.68 7.43
N ALA A 445 18.91 9.27 6.86
CA ALA A 445 18.31 9.93 5.71
C ALA A 445 16.77 9.83 5.73
N VAL A 446 16.11 10.90 5.34
CA VAL A 446 14.66 10.91 5.10
C VAL A 446 14.40 11.42 3.71
N ARG A 447 13.53 10.71 2.98
CA ARG A 447 12.94 11.23 1.76
C ARG A 447 11.65 11.97 2.05
N ILE A 448 11.61 13.23 1.62
CA ILE A 448 10.44 14.10 1.70
C ILE A 448 9.63 13.89 0.43
N HIS A 449 8.47 13.26 0.58
CA HIS A 449 7.72 12.69 -0.54
C HIS A 449 6.28 13.23 -0.60
N HIS A 450 5.67 13.21 -1.80
CA HIS A 450 4.27 13.61 -2.00
C HIS A 450 3.91 15.02 -1.51
N LEU A 451 4.86 15.97 -1.52
CA LEU A 451 4.59 17.37 -1.20
C LEU A 451 3.49 17.97 -2.09
N ASP A 452 3.44 17.54 -3.35
CA ASP A 452 2.55 18.03 -4.41
C ASP A 452 1.27 17.18 -4.60
N ALA A 453 1.03 16.19 -3.73
CA ALA A 453 -0.06 15.23 -3.92
C ALA A 453 -1.43 15.86 -3.69
N TYR A 454 -2.32 15.75 -4.68
CA TYR A 454 -3.66 16.35 -4.61
C TYR A 454 -4.57 15.70 -3.55
N TRP A 455 -4.32 14.43 -3.21
CA TRP A 455 -5.09 13.68 -2.22
C TRP A 455 -4.67 13.99 -0.77
N ALA A 456 -3.54 14.69 -0.56
CA ALA A 456 -3.08 15.12 0.75
C ALA A 456 -3.64 16.51 1.07
N ASP A 457 -4.21 16.65 2.26
CA ASP A 457 -4.65 17.94 2.79
C ASP A 457 -4.13 18.11 4.23
N PRO A 458 -3.20 19.06 4.49
CA PRO A 458 -2.63 20.01 3.53
C PRO A 458 -1.61 19.35 2.57
N ASN A 459 -1.39 19.99 1.42
CA ASN A 459 -0.23 19.79 0.55
C ASN A 459 0.57 21.11 0.42
N ILE A 460 1.59 21.15 -0.45
CA ILE A 460 2.49 22.30 -0.57
C ILE A 460 1.89 23.52 -1.30
N PHE A 461 0.81 23.36 -2.06
CA PHE A 461 0.26 24.45 -2.89
C PHE A 461 -0.78 25.28 -2.14
N ASP A 462 -0.72 26.60 -2.33
CA ASP A 462 -1.65 27.54 -1.72
C ASP A 462 -3.06 27.38 -2.30
N LYS A 463 -4.02 27.03 -1.44
CA LYS A 463 -5.41 26.79 -1.82
C LYS A 463 -6.16 28.06 -2.25
N ASN A 464 -5.63 29.25 -1.99
CA ASN A 464 -6.23 30.51 -2.40
C ASN A 464 -6.10 30.76 -3.92
N TYR A 465 -5.34 29.93 -4.63
CA TYR A 465 -5.15 30.02 -6.08
C TYR A 465 -5.81 28.84 -6.80
N ASN A 466 -6.42 29.14 -7.97
CA ASN A 466 -6.92 28.13 -8.91
C ASN A 466 -5.78 27.59 -9.81
N ASP A 467 -4.57 27.52 -9.28
CA ASP A 467 -3.39 26.98 -9.93
C ASP A 467 -2.57 26.14 -8.95
N THR A 468 -1.46 25.59 -9.42
CA THR A 468 -0.46 24.91 -8.61
C THR A 468 0.91 25.59 -8.77
N GLN A 469 0.90 26.93 -8.85
CA GLN A 469 2.07 27.76 -9.14
C GLN A 469 2.54 28.59 -7.94
N HIS A 470 1.85 28.48 -6.81
CA HIS A 470 2.10 29.20 -5.57
C HIS A 470 2.28 28.21 -4.42
N LEU A 471 3.41 28.33 -3.70
CA LEU A 471 3.65 27.53 -2.50
C LEU A 471 2.94 28.17 -1.31
N ASP A 472 2.33 27.35 -0.46
CA ASP A 472 1.67 27.80 0.75
C ASP A 472 2.72 28.18 1.82
N PRO A 473 2.73 29.45 2.30
CA PRO A 473 3.75 29.92 3.23
C PRO A 473 3.70 29.22 4.60
N ASP A 474 2.51 28.84 5.09
CA ASP A 474 2.37 28.17 6.37
C ASP A 474 2.85 26.72 6.27
N GLN A 475 2.63 26.09 5.13
CA GLN A 475 3.11 24.73 4.88
C GLN A 475 4.64 24.70 4.65
N MET A 476 5.19 25.71 3.99
CA MET A 476 6.64 25.88 3.86
C MET A 476 7.32 26.09 5.22
N GLU A 477 6.72 26.85 6.14
CA GLU A 477 7.26 27.04 7.49
C GLU A 477 7.36 25.73 8.28
N LYS A 478 6.31 24.88 8.22
CA LYS A 478 6.29 23.57 8.89
C LYS A 478 7.33 22.62 8.29
N LEU A 479 7.45 22.60 6.96
CA LEU A 479 8.45 21.82 6.25
C LEU A 479 9.87 22.27 6.63
N ASP A 480 10.10 23.58 6.68
CA ASP A 480 11.38 24.18 7.09
C ASP A 480 11.78 23.75 8.50
N TYR A 481 10.84 23.76 9.44
CA TYR A 481 11.11 23.33 10.82
C TYR A 481 11.39 21.83 10.92
N LEU A 482 10.61 21.00 10.21
CA LEU A 482 10.84 19.56 10.15
C LEU A 482 12.24 19.24 9.61
N ILE A 483 12.62 19.83 8.48
CA ILE A 483 13.95 19.66 7.88
C ILE A 483 15.04 20.08 8.88
N TYR A 484 14.90 21.25 9.51
CA TYR A 484 15.86 21.70 10.52
C TYR A 484 16.02 20.72 11.70
N GLN A 485 14.93 20.11 12.17
CA GLN A 485 14.98 19.12 13.27
C GLN A 485 15.65 17.80 12.86
N LEU A 486 15.48 17.38 11.60
CA LEU A 486 16.16 16.23 11.00
C LEU A 486 17.67 16.52 10.87
N GLU A 487 18.03 17.67 10.31
CA GLU A 487 19.42 18.11 10.13
C GLU A 487 20.19 18.13 11.45
N LYS A 488 19.59 18.73 12.48
CA LYS A 488 20.18 18.84 13.83
C LYS A 488 20.54 17.47 14.43
N ARG A 489 19.89 16.39 13.97
CA ARG A 489 20.10 15.02 14.44
C ARG A 489 20.95 14.16 13.49
N GLY A 490 21.55 14.76 12.46
CA GLY A 490 22.40 14.02 11.51
C GLY A 490 21.62 13.26 10.44
N ILE A 491 20.37 13.65 10.19
CA ILE A 491 19.50 13.03 9.19
C ILE A 491 19.51 13.90 7.92
N TYR A 492 19.99 13.33 6.82
CA TYR A 492 20.06 13.97 5.51
C TYR A 492 18.72 13.96 4.78
N ILE A 493 18.52 14.88 3.85
CA ILE A 493 17.28 15.06 3.10
C ILE A 493 17.43 14.57 1.67
N PHE A 494 16.56 13.65 1.26
CA PHE A 494 16.26 13.35 -0.14
C PHE A 494 15.01 14.15 -0.51
N MET A 495 15.08 15.03 -1.51
CA MET A 495 13.95 15.84 -1.96
C MET A 495 13.36 15.35 -3.29
N ASP A 496 12.05 15.15 -3.33
CA ASP A 496 11.31 14.92 -4.57
C ASP A 496 10.79 16.22 -5.18
N LEU A 497 10.73 16.27 -6.52
CA LEU A 497 10.13 17.36 -7.27
C LEU A 497 8.71 17.01 -7.73
N LEU A 498 8.55 16.30 -8.86
CA LEU A 498 7.23 15.94 -9.38
C LEU A 498 6.82 14.54 -8.92
N VAL A 499 5.71 14.42 -8.19
CA VAL A 499 5.22 13.14 -7.68
C VAL A 499 3.80 12.84 -8.14
N HIS A 500 2.81 13.54 -7.58
CA HIS A 500 1.37 13.27 -7.76
C HIS A 500 0.55 14.56 -7.96
N ARG A 501 1.18 15.61 -8.50
CA ARG A 501 0.52 16.86 -8.86
C ARG A 501 -0.65 16.62 -9.81
N ARG A 502 -1.79 17.25 -9.51
CA ARG A 502 -2.91 17.44 -10.43
C ARG A 502 -2.98 18.91 -10.83
N PHE A 503 -2.96 19.18 -12.13
CA PHE A 503 -2.99 20.55 -12.66
C PHE A 503 -4.41 21.11 -12.56
N LYS A 504 -4.51 22.44 -12.50
CA LYS A 504 -5.76 23.21 -12.47
C LYS A 504 -5.83 24.15 -13.68
N GLU A 505 -7.00 24.75 -13.89
CA GLU A 505 -7.24 25.69 -14.99
C GLU A 505 -6.21 26.83 -15.04
N GLY A 506 -5.88 27.43 -13.90
CA GLY A 506 -4.90 28.53 -13.80
C GLY A 506 -3.45 28.11 -14.06
N ASP A 507 -3.16 26.81 -14.23
CA ASP A 507 -1.85 26.35 -14.71
C ASP A 507 -1.68 26.57 -16.23
N GLU A 508 -2.75 26.92 -16.96
CA GLU A 508 -2.77 27.14 -18.41
C GLU A 508 -2.23 25.92 -19.19
N VAL A 509 -2.49 24.73 -18.65
CA VAL A 509 -2.21 23.45 -19.30
C VAL A 509 -3.42 23.08 -20.15
N VAL A 510 -3.19 22.78 -21.43
CA VAL A 510 -4.27 22.39 -22.36
C VAL A 510 -4.87 21.06 -21.89
N ASP A 511 -6.19 20.96 -21.78
CA ASP A 511 -6.85 19.71 -21.35
C ASP A 511 -6.33 19.22 -19.97
N TYR A 512 -6.11 20.15 -19.03
CA TYR A 512 -5.49 19.89 -17.73
C TYR A 512 -6.22 18.80 -16.92
N GLU A 513 -7.54 18.66 -17.08
CA GLU A 513 -8.37 17.66 -16.39
C GLU A 513 -8.04 16.22 -16.81
N ARG A 514 -7.41 16.05 -17.97
CA ARG A 514 -7.04 14.75 -18.57
C ARG A 514 -5.53 14.51 -18.60
N VAL A 515 -4.76 15.33 -17.88
CA VAL A 515 -3.36 15.02 -17.57
C VAL A 515 -3.35 13.91 -16.52
N GLU A 516 -2.59 12.85 -16.77
CA GLU A 516 -2.42 11.78 -15.80
C GLU A 516 -1.83 12.30 -14.48
N ASP A 517 -2.27 11.76 -13.35
CA ASP A 517 -1.84 12.23 -12.03
C ASP A 517 -0.30 12.17 -11.89
N GLY A 518 0.33 13.29 -11.55
CA GLY A 518 1.80 13.42 -11.51
C GLY A 518 2.48 13.54 -12.88
N ALA A 519 1.72 13.71 -13.97
CA ALA A 519 2.21 13.81 -15.35
C ALA A 519 3.20 12.68 -15.74
N LYS A 520 2.84 11.44 -15.40
CA LYS A 520 3.67 10.23 -15.57
C LYS A 520 4.17 9.99 -17.00
N ILE A 521 3.57 10.61 -18.02
CA ILE A 521 3.95 10.48 -19.44
C ILE A 521 4.16 11.86 -20.07
N SER A 522 3.14 12.72 -20.03
CA SER A 522 3.15 14.07 -20.58
C SER A 522 4.25 14.95 -19.97
N GLY A 523 4.65 14.65 -18.72
CA GLY A 523 5.72 15.34 -18.00
C GLY A 523 7.10 15.23 -18.63
N PHE A 524 7.31 14.27 -19.54
CA PHE A 524 8.58 14.09 -20.25
C PHE A 524 8.74 14.97 -21.49
N TYR A 525 7.66 15.51 -22.06
CA TYR A 525 7.78 16.19 -23.36
C TYR A 525 6.92 17.43 -23.54
N ASN A 526 5.80 17.56 -22.82
CA ASN A 526 4.96 18.73 -22.97
C ASN A 526 5.66 19.97 -22.39
N ARG A 527 5.90 20.98 -23.23
CA ARG A 527 6.67 22.18 -22.88
C ARG A 527 6.10 22.92 -21.67
N ARG A 528 4.79 23.12 -21.63
CA ARG A 528 4.14 23.88 -20.53
C ARG A 528 4.26 23.13 -19.21
N ILE A 529 4.02 21.82 -19.21
CA ILE A 529 4.19 20.98 -18.01
C ILE A 529 5.64 21.01 -17.52
N ILE A 530 6.63 20.90 -18.42
CA ILE A 530 8.06 21.01 -18.06
C ILE A 530 8.38 22.40 -17.48
N ASP A 531 7.82 23.47 -18.03
CA ASP A 531 8.02 24.83 -17.49
C ASP A 531 7.45 24.99 -16.07
N LEU A 532 6.31 24.37 -15.78
CA LEU A 532 5.71 24.34 -14.45
C LEU A 532 6.53 23.50 -13.46
N GLN A 533 7.13 22.39 -13.91
CA GLN A 533 8.07 21.62 -13.09
C GLN A 533 9.30 22.47 -12.73
N LYS A 534 9.87 23.18 -13.71
CA LYS A 534 11.01 24.09 -13.51
C LYS A 534 10.66 25.22 -12.54
N LYS A 535 9.49 25.85 -12.70
CA LYS A 535 8.99 26.90 -11.81
C LYS A 535 8.87 26.40 -10.37
N TYR A 536 8.21 25.25 -10.18
CA TYR A 536 8.05 24.62 -8.88
C TYR A 536 9.42 24.29 -8.24
N ALA A 537 10.31 23.64 -8.97
CA ALA A 537 11.65 23.29 -8.49
C ALA A 537 12.46 24.53 -8.07
N LYS A 538 12.36 25.63 -8.83
CA LYS A 538 13.00 26.89 -8.46
C LYS A 538 12.41 27.47 -7.18
N GLN A 539 11.09 27.53 -7.05
CA GLN A 539 10.43 28.05 -5.84
C GLN A 539 10.85 27.23 -4.61
N LEU A 540 10.76 25.90 -4.69
CA LEU A 540 11.07 25.01 -3.58
C LEU A 540 12.56 25.02 -3.22
N LEU A 541 13.45 24.76 -4.17
CA LEU A 541 14.87 24.53 -3.86
C LEU A 541 15.62 25.84 -3.55
N THR A 542 15.15 27.00 -4.04
CA THR A 542 15.75 28.30 -3.73
C THR A 542 15.08 29.00 -2.55
N HIS A 543 14.06 28.39 -1.94
CA HIS A 543 13.42 28.85 -0.72
C HIS A 543 14.41 28.96 0.43
N TYR A 544 14.30 30.01 1.23
CA TYR A 544 15.15 30.25 2.39
C TYR A 544 14.49 29.71 3.66
N ASN A 545 15.11 28.71 4.27
CA ASN A 545 14.68 28.16 5.54
C ASN A 545 15.15 29.09 6.68
N PRO A 546 14.24 29.71 7.46
CA PRO A 546 14.61 30.63 8.53
C PRO A 546 15.26 29.95 9.73
N TYR A 547 15.06 28.64 9.91
CA TYR A 547 15.60 27.85 11.02
C TYR A 547 17.05 27.41 10.76
N SER A 548 17.34 26.85 9.58
CA SER A 548 18.72 26.49 9.19
C SER A 548 19.53 27.69 8.66
N LYS A 549 18.86 28.81 8.36
CA LYS A 549 19.42 30.07 7.83
C LYS A 549 20.12 29.90 6.48
N ARG A 550 19.58 29.02 5.63
CA ARG A 550 20.10 28.73 4.30
C ARG A 550 18.97 28.52 3.32
N ARG A 551 19.26 28.67 2.03
CA ARG A 551 18.39 28.14 0.99
C ARG A 551 18.62 26.63 0.88
N TYR A 552 17.64 25.84 0.45
CA TYR A 552 17.85 24.38 0.31
C TYR A 552 19.00 24.04 -0.66
N VAL A 553 19.17 24.78 -1.76
CA VAL A 553 20.35 24.63 -2.66
C VAL A 553 21.69 24.94 -1.98
N ASP A 554 21.70 25.75 -0.92
CA ASP A 554 22.89 26.10 -0.15
C ASP A 554 23.09 25.18 1.07
N ASP A 555 22.19 24.21 1.31
CA ASP A 555 22.28 23.31 2.43
C ASP A 555 22.89 21.94 2.04
N PRO A 556 24.11 21.60 2.53
CA PRO A 556 24.71 20.29 2.28
C PRO A 556 24.02 19.13 3.00
N ALA A 557 23.04 19.38 3.88
CA ALA A 557 22.21 18.32 4.44
C ALA A 557 21.24 17.71 3.41
N MET A 558 20.95 18.41 2.31
CA MET A 558 20.37 17.79 1.13
C MET A 558 21.37 16.77 0.57
N CYS A 559 21.03 15.49 0.53
CA CYS A 559 21.90 14.45 -0.03
C CYS A 559 21.62 14.19 -1.51
N THR A 560 20.39 14.40 -1.98
CA THR A 560 20.00 14.18 -3.38
C THR A 560 18.67 14.83 -3.73
N VAL A 561 18.42 15.02 -5.03
CA VAL A 561 17.15 15.47 -5.60
C VAL A 561 16.67 14.51 -6.69
N LYS A 562 15.39 14.15 -6.69
CA LYS A 562 14.77 13.37 -7.77
C LYS A 562 13.83 14.22 -8.63
N ILE A 563 13.96 14.08 -9.93
CA ILE A 563 13.24 14.87 -10.93
C ILE A 563 11.76 14.48 -11.00
N ILE A 564 11.45 13.19 -11.12
CA ILE A 564 10.07 12.71 -11.34
C ILE A 564 9.86 11.32 -10.71
N ASN A 565 8.78 11.10 -9.98
CA ASN A 565 8.53 9.83 -9.30
C ASN A 565 7.79 8.81 -10.19
N GLU A 566 8.30 7.57 -10.23
CA GLU A 566 7.62 6.39 -10.78
C GLU A 566 6.98 6.60 -12.16
N SER A 567 7.76 7.21 -13.04
CA SER A 567 7.36 7.59 -14.39
C SER A 567 8.34 7.05 -15.43
N MET A 568 7.85 6.55 -16.56
CA MET A 568 8.70 6.21 -17.71
C MET A 568 7.86 6.16 -19.00
N LEU A 569 8.43 6.58 -20.12
CA LEU A 569 7.73 6.59 -21.42
C LEU A 569 7.44 5.18 -21.94
N PHE A 570 8.25 4.19 -21.55
CA PHE A 570 8.09 2.78 -21.92
C PHE A 570 6.82 2.14 -21.31
N TYR A 571 6.19 2.80 -20.33
CA TYR A 571 4.98 2.33 -19.64
C TYR A 571 3.69 3.00 -20.19
N ILE A 572 3.77 3.73 -21.31
CA ILE A 572 2.64 4.51 -21.84
C ILE A 572 1.37 3.69 -22.07
N SER A 573 1.50 2.44 -22.51
CA SER A 573 0.35 1.59 -22.85
C SER A 573 -0.57 1.23 -21.69
N THR A 574 -0.12 1.39 -20.45
CA THR A 574 -0.93 1.11 -19.26
C THR A 574 -1.66 2.35 -18.76
N GLN A 575 -1.36 3.53 -19.32
CA GLN A 575 -2.01 4.78 -18.96
C GLN A 575 -3.31 4.88 -19.77
N VAL A 576 -4.41 4.56 -19.11
CA VAL A 576 -5.75 4.71 -19.69
C VAL A 576 -6.18 6.18 -19.62
N GLY A 577 -6.85 6.66 -20.68
CA GLY A 577 -7.45 7.99 -20.69
C GLY A 577 -6.50 9.16 -21.02
N LEU A 578 -5.28 8.90 -21.51
CA LEU A 578 -4.39 9.95 -22.01
C LEU A 578 -5.12 10.82 -23.06
N SER A 579 -5.06 12.14 -22.90
CA SER A 579 -5.69 13.07 -23.84
C SER A 579 -5.21 12.85 -25.29
N PRO A 580 -6.11 12.87 -26.29
CA PRO A 580 -5.74 12.90 -27.70
C PRO A 580 -4.77 14.03 -28.06
N VAL A 581 -4.80 15.15 -27.34
CA VAL A 581 -3.89 16.29 -27.56
C VAL A 581 -2.45 15.88 -27.28
N TYR A 582 -2.20 15.22 -26.14
CA TYR A 582 -0.87 14.76 -25.74
C TYR A 582 -0.36 13.62 -26.62
N LEU A 583 -1.24 12.71 -27.03
CA LEU A 583 -0.89 11.63 -27.96
C LEU A 583 -0.46 12.20 -29.32
N LYS A 584 -1.21 13.16 -29.86
CA LYS A 584 -0.88 13.83 -31.12
C LYS A 584 0.44 14.59 -31.05
N GLU A 585 0.73 15.26 -29.94
CA GLU A 585 2.04 15.91 -29.73
C GLU A 585 3.18 14.88 -29.76
N LEU A 586 3.02 13.76 -29.05
CA LEU A 586 4.01 12.69 -29.04
C LEU A 586 4.18 12.03 -30.42
N ASP A 587 3.09 11.87 -31.19
CA ASP A 587 3.11 11.37 -32.58
C ASP A 587 3.90 12.30 -33.51
N GLY A 588 3.75 13.61 -33.32
CA GLY A 588 4.54 14.62 -34.02
C GLY A 588 6.04 14.48 -33.71
N LEU A 589 6.38 14.41 -32.42
CA LEU A 589 7.78 14.23 -31.98
C LEU A 589 8.40 12.93 -32.51
N TRP A 590 7.62 11.86 -32.59
CA TRP A 590 8.03 10.58 -33.18
C TRP A 590 8.37 10.72 -34.67
N ASN A 591 7.49 11.35 -35.45
CA ASN A 591 7.70 11.54 -36.88
C ASN A 591 8.89 12.46 -37.17
N ASP A 592 9.07 13.51 -36.36
CA ASP A 592 10.26 14.37 -36.44
C ASP A 592 11.55 13.60 -36.11
N TRP A 593 11.52 12.73 -35.10
CA TRP A 593 12.66 11.89 -34.75
C TRP A 593 13.03 10.93 -35.89
N LEU A 594 12.05 10.26 -36.51
CA LEU A 594 12.29 9.39 -37.67
C LEU A 594 12.87 10.16 -38.85
N LYS A 595 12.32 11.35 -39.13
CA LYS A 595 12.82 12.23 -40.20
C LYS A 595 14.26 12.66 -39.95
N ASN A 596 14.61 12.99 -38.71
CA ASN A 596 15.98 13.34 -38.34
C ASN A 596 16.94 12.15 -38.44
N LYS A 597 16.50 10.94 -38.06
CA LYS A 597 17.31 9.73 -38.10
C LYS A 597 17.58 9.23 -39.53
N TYR A 598 16.55 9.19 -40.37
CA TYR A 598 16.63 8.55 -41.70
C TYR A 598 16.67 9.54 -42.87
N GLY A 599 16.24 10.78 -42.68
CA GLY A 599 16.22 11.85 -43.68
C GLY A 599 15.15 11.71 -44.76
N THR A 600 14.96 10.51 -45.31
CA THR A 600 14.03 10.22 -46.42
C THR A 600 13.23 8.95 -46.18
N ARG A 601 11.99 8.90 -46.67
CA ARG A 601 11.12 7.70 -46.62
C ARG A 601 11.80 6.46 -47.21
N ALA A 602 12.57 6.60 -48.29
CA ALA A 602 13.27 5.48 -48.92
C ALA A 602 14.30 4.81 -48.00
N LYS A 603 15.06 5.61 -47.24
CA LYS A 603 16.02 5.08 -46.25
C LYS A 603 15.34 4.44 -45.04
N LEU A 604 14.20 5.00 -44.62
CA LEU A 604 13.39 4.39 -43.57
C LEU A 604 12.83 3.03 -44.04
N ASP A 605 12.24 2.99 -45.24
CA ASP A 605 11.71 1.76 -45.86
C ASP A 605 12.78 0.69 -45.97
N GLU A 606 14.01 1.05 -46.40
CA GLU A 606 15.16 0.15 -46.43
C GLU A 606 15.53 -0.37 -45.04
N ALA A 607 15.62 0.50 -44.03
CA ALA A 607 15.98 0.11 -42.67
C ALA A 607 14.90 -0.77 -42.00
N TRP A 608 13.64 -0.54 -42.33
CA TRP A 608 12.47 -1.29 -41.82
C TRP A 608 12.08 -2.46 -42.73
N THR A 609 12.95 -2.84 -43.68
CA THR A 609 12.80 -4.07 -44.46
C THR A 609 13.71 -5.14 -43.87
N ASP A 610 13.14 -6.27 -43.47
CA ASP A 610 13.94 -7.38 -42.95
C ASP A 610 14.68 -8.15 -44.05
N LYS A 611 15.57 -9.07 -43.65
CA LYS A 611 16.36 -9.88 -44.59
C LYS A 611 15.54 -10.77 -45.54
N TYR A 612 14.24 -10.90 -45.33
CA TYR A 612 13.31 -11.65 -46.18
C TYR A 612 12.45 -10.74 -47.08
N GLY A 613 12.70 -9.42 -47.05
CA GLY A 613 11.95 -8.44 -47.83
C GLY A 613 10.60 -8.04 -47.22
N ARG A 614 10.33 -8.42 -45.96
CA ARG A 614 9.11 -8.02 -45.25
C ARG A 614 9.30 -6.60 -44.73
N LYS A 615 8.32 -5.74 -44.97
CA LYS A 615 8.36 -4.31 -44.65
C LYS A 615 7.50 -4.01 -43.45
N ASP A 616 8.06 -3.34 -42.45
CA ASP A 616 7.30 -2.79 -41.32
C ASP A 616 6.66 -1.44 -41.70
N LEU A 617 7.24 -0.68 -42.65
CA LEU A 617 6.67 0.59 -43.13
C LEU A 617 5.55 0.34 -44.15
N HIS A 618 4.35 0.86 -43.88
CA HIS A 618 3.19 0.63 -44.74
C HIS A 618 3.21 1.57 -45.96
N ALA A 619 2.50 1.19 -47.02
CA ALA A 619 2.56 1.89 -48.30
C ALA A 619 1.98 3.32 -48.23
N ASP A 620 1.01 3.55 -47.34
CA ASP A 620 0.32 4.81 -47.08
C ASP A 620 0.97 5.67 -45.98
N GLU A 621 2.07 5.21 -45.40
CA GLU A 621 2.83 5.95 -44.39
C GLU A 621 3.97 6.80 -45.02
N ASP A 622 4.11 8.03 -44.53
CA ASP A 622 5.23 8.96 -44.74
C ASP A 622 5.40 9.85 -43.50
N PHE A 623 6.48 10.62 -43.43
CA PHE A 623 6.72 11.52 -42.30
C PHE A 623 5.52 12.44 -42.04
N GLY A 624 4.92 12.31 -40.87
CA GLY A 624 3.73 13.04 -40.44
C GLY A 624 2.53 12.14 -40.13
N ASN A 625 2.51 10.89 -40.62
CA ASN A 625 1.45 9.92 -40.30
C ASN A 625 1.97 8.51 -39.91
N ILE A 626 3.29 8.31 -39.81
CA ILE A 626 3.85 7.03 -39.34
C ILE A 626 3.46 6.85 -37.87
N VAL A 627 2.87 5.71 -37.54
CA VAL A 627 2.49 5.39 -36.16
C VAL A 627 3.63 4.73 -35.41
N ARG A 628 3.66 4.89 -34.08
CA ARG A 628 4.60 4.14 -33.22
C ARG A 628 4.24 2.66 -33.20
N GLY A 629 5.22 1.82 -32.88
CA GLY A 629 4.99 0.41 -32.57
C GLY A 629 4.13 0.25 -31.32
N GLU A 630 3.41 -0.86 -31.25
CA GLU A 630 2.62 -1.22 -30.07
C GLU A 630 3.57 -1.72 -28.97
N THR A 631 4.31 -0.82 -28.31
CA THR A 631 5.18 -1.14 -27.17
C THR A 631 4.34 -1.47 -25.94
N LEU A 632 3.80 -2.68 -25.93
CA LEU A 632 2.82 -3.14 -24.97
C LEU A 632 3.47 -4.08 -23.94
N LEU A 633 3.91 -3.56 -22.80
CA LEU A 633 4.28 -4.38 -21.63
C LEU A 633 3.18 -5.38 -21.26
N LYS A 634 1.92 -4.95 -21.40
CA LYS A 634 0.73 -5.73 -21.04
C LYS A 634 0.51 -6.98 -21.92
N PHE A 635 1.11 -7.06 -23.11
CA PHE A 635 0.79 -8.07 -24.12
C PHE A 635 1.83 -9.19 -24.27
N GLN A 636 3.00 -9.07 -23.65
CA GLN A 636 4.02 -10.14 -23.72
C GLN A 636 3.65 -11.41 -22.92
N ARG A 637 2.63 -11.36 -22.07
CA ARG A 637 2.12 -12.53 -21.33
C ARG A 637 1.36 -13.55 -22.21
N GLY A 638 1.12 -13.24 -23.49
CA GLY A 638 0.27 -14.04 -24.40
C GLY A 638 0.95 -14.71 -25.61
N GLY A 639 2.28 -14.62 -25.75
CA GLY A 639 3.02 -15.27 -26.84
C GLY A 639 3.29 -14.38 -28.07
N PHE A 640 4.49 -14.52 -28.65
CA PHE A 640 5.02 -13.70 -29.73
C PHE A 640 4.57 -14.18 -31.11
N GLY A 641 3.42 -13.67 -31.60
CA GLY A 641 2.89 -14.02 -32.93
C GLY A 641 3.36 -13.11 -34.07
N ASN A 642 3.27 -11.79 -33.92
CA ASN A 642 3.38 -10.83 -35.04
C ASN A 642 3.95 -9.47 -34.57
N LEU A 643 5.27 -9.34 -34.37
CA LEU A 643 5.89 -8.03 -34.07
C LEU A 643 6.59 -7.47 -35.31
N GLU A 644 6.31 -6.21 -35.62
CA GLU A 644 7.05 -5.35 -36.56
C GLU A 644 8.35 -4.90 -35.87
N LYS A 645 9.36 -5.77 -35.93
CA LYS A 645 10.54 -5.69 -35.05
C LYS A 645 11.31 -4.38 -35.15
N MET A 646 11.41 -3.78 -36.34
CA MET A 646 12.18 -2.54 -36.52
C MET A 646 11.37 -1.33 -36.04
N ARG A 647 10.06 -1.29 -36.30
CA ARG A 647 9.15 -0.25 -35.78
C ARG A 647 9.17 -0.22 -34.25
N ASP A 648 9.03 -1.38 -33.61
CA ASP A 648 9.06 -1.50 -32.15
C ASP A 648 10.42 -1.06 -31.59
N SER A 649 11.51 -1.48 -32.24
CA SER A 649 12.86 -1.12 -31.80
C SER A 649 13.13 0.37 -31.88
N ASP A 650 12.71 1.01 -32.98
CA ASP A 650 12.81 2.46 -33.11
C ASP A 650 11.88 3.20 -32.16
N THR A 651 10.72 2.65 -31.83
CA THR A 651 9.82 3.23 -30.82
C THR A 651 10.48 3.24 -29.43
N MET A 652 11.13 2.13 -29.04
CA MET A 652 11.92 2.05 -27.80
C MET A 652 13.11 3.03 -27.82
N ALA A 653 13.81 3.15 -28.95
CA ALA A 653 14.91 4.10 -29.09
C ALA A 653 14.42 5.56 -29.00
N PHE A 654 13.29 5.89 -29.61
CA PHE A 654 12.67 7.21 -29.52
C PHE A 654 12.29 7.57 -28.08
N TYR A 655 11.63 6.66 -27.35
CA TYR A 655 11.30 6.89 -25.95
C TYR A 655 12.54 7.07 -25.07
N TYR A 656 13.59 6.28 -25.31
CA TYR A 656 14.88 6.47 -24.66
C TYR A 656 15.44 7.87 -24.93
N ASP A 657 15.54 8.29 -26.19
CA ASP A 657 16.10 9.59 -26.55
C ASP A 657 15.27 10.75 -25.99
N LEU A 658 13.94 10.64 -26.01
CA LEU A 658 13.03 11.66 -25.48
C LEU A 658 13.15 11.79 -23.96
N GLN A 659 13.17 10.66 -23.24
CA GLN A 659 13.34 10.65 -21.78
C GLN A 659 14.73 11.18 -21.38
N VAL A 660 15.80 10.80 -22.10
CA VAL A 660 17.16 11.32 -21.88
C VAL A 660 17.23 12.82 -22.15
N LYS A 661 16.60 13.32 -23.22
CA LYS A 661 16.52 14.75 -23.53
C LYS A 661 15.89 15.52 -22.38
N TYR A 662 14.75 15.04 -21.86
CA TYR A 662 14.10 15.63 -20.70
C TYR A 662 15.00 15.64 -19.46
N TYR A 663 15.63 14.50 -19.13
CA TYR A 663 16.54 14.42 -17.98
C TYR A 663 17.71 15.38 -18.10
N LYS A 664 18.34 15.50 -19.28
CA LYS A 664 19.44 16.46 -19.49
C LYS A 664 18.99 17.91 -19.43
N GLU A 665 17.80 18.22 -19.90
CA GLU A 665 17.22 19.55 -19.79
C GLU A 665 16.95 19.93 -18.31
N MET A 666 16.33 19.02 -17.55
CA MET A 666 16.04 19.23 -16.13
C MET A 666 17.31 19.28 -15.30
N GLU A 667 18.26 18.38 -15.52
CA GLU A 667 19.59 18.39 -14.88
C GLU A 667 20.29 19.74 -15.07
N SER A 668 20.35 20.23 -16.32
CA SER A 668 20.99 21.50 -16.66
C SER A 668 20.29 22.68 -15.98
N TYR A 669 18.95 22.66 -15.95
CA TYR A 669 18.17 23.68 -15.27
C TYR A 669 18.39 23.68 -13.76
N LEU A 670 18.33 22.51 -13.11
CA LEU A 670 18.55 22.37 -11.67
C LEU A 670 19.95 22.85 -11.26
N LYS A 671 20.98 22.50 -12.04
CA LYS A 671 22.34 23.05 -11.86
C LYS A 671 22.36 24.58 -12.00
N SER A 672 21.64 25.15 -12.97
CA SER A 672 21.59 26.61 -13.19
C SER A 672 20.96 27.39 -12.04
N ILE A 673 20.06 26.78 -11.26
CA ILE A 673 19.45 27.40 -10.07
C ILE A 673 20.23 27.12 -8.77
N GLY A 674 21.34 26.38 -8.84
CA GLY A 674 22.28 26.19 -7.72
C GLY A 674 22.29 24.80 -7.09
N VAL A 675 21.61 23.79 -7.65
CA VAL A 675 21.67 22.41 -7.13
C VAL A 675 23.09 21.84 -7.31
N LYS A 676 23.70 21.40 -6.20
CA LYS A 676 25.09 20.89 -6.13
C LYS A 676 25.21 19.40 -5.81
N VAL A 677 24.10 18.79 -5.40
CA VAL A 677 24.00 17.37 -4.99
C VAL A 677 23.72 16.49 -6.21
N PRO A 678 23.95 15.18 -6.14
CA PRO A 678 23.59 14.24 -7.19
C PRO A 678 22.08 14.26 -7.47
N MET A 679 21.70 13.92 -8.69
CA MET A 679 20.30 13.85 -9.11
C MET A 679 19.97 12.49 -9.74
N SER A 680 18.75 12.01 -9.52
CA SER A 680 18.15 10.89 -10.26
C SER A 680 16.93 11.33 -11.06
N GLY A 681 16.58 10.51 -12.05
CA GLY A 681 15.44 10.70 -12.92
C GLY A 681 14.18 10.19 -12.25
N SER A 682 13.84 8.94 -12.60
CA SER A 682 12.74 8.16 -12.06
C SER A 682 13.24 6.87 -11.42
N ASN A 683 12.33 6.13 -10.79
CA ASN A 683 12.59 5.05 -9.84
C ASN A 683 11.51 3.96 -9.90
N HIS A 684 10.97 3.69 -11.09
CA HIS A 684 9.87 2.77 -11.31
C HIS A 684 10.10 1.38 -10.68
N TRP A 685 9.03 0.69 -10.28
CA TRP A 685 9.12 -0.64 -9.66
C TRP A 685 9.38 -1.80 -10.65
N ILE A 686 9.24 -1.56 -11.95
CA ILE A 686 9.38 -2.55 -13.04
C ILE A 686 10.68 -2.32 -13.74
N ASN A 687 11.52 -3.34 -13.86
CA ASN A 687 12.81 -3.20 -14.50
C ASN A 687 12.72 -3.44 -16.01
N ILE A 688 13.05 -2.40 -16.79
CA ILE A 688 13.19 -2.46 -18.24
C ILE A 688 14.57 -1.92 -18.59
N ALA A 689 15.35 -2.66 -19.39
CA ALA A 689 16.72 -2.30 -19.74
C ALA A 689 16.86 -0.88 -20.33
N ALA A 690 15.94 -0.48 -21.21
CA ALA A 690 15.92 0.87 -21.78
C ALA A 690 15.68 1.97 -20.74
N ASP A 691 14.78 1.75 -19.79
CA ASP A 691 14.50 2.69 -18.70
C ASP A 691 15.69 2.78 -17.72
N VAL A 692 16.27 1.64 -17.34
CA VAL A 692 17.49 1.60 -16.49
C VAL A 692 18.63 2.35 -17.17
N LYS A 693 18.81 2.17 -18.49
CA LYS A 693 19.77 2.92 -19.28
C LYS A 693 19.45 4.42 -19.34
N ALA A 694 18.19 4.79 -19.50
CA ALA A 694 17.76 6.20 -19.54
C ALA A 694 18.06 6.90 -18.21
N ASN A 695 17.79 6.25 -17.08
CA ASN A 695 18.10 6.78 -15.75
C ASN A 695 19.62 6.87 -15.50
N ALA A 696 20.41 5.93 -16.03
CA ALA A 696 21.86 5.91 -15.89
C ALA A 696 22.59 7.12 -16.52
N VAL A 697 21.92 7.95 -17.33
CA VAL A 697 22.52 9.19 -17.86
C VAL A 697 22.68 10.28 -16.80
N LEU A 698 21.98 10.16 -15.68
CA LEU A 698 22.08 11.06 -14.52
C LEU A 698 23.14 10.55 -13.53
N ASP A 699 23.22 11.15 -12.34
CA ASP A 699 24.35 10.91 -11.42
C ASP A 699 24.31 9.50 -10.80
N TYR A 700 23.12 8.94 -10.58
CA TYR A 700 22.91 7.62 -9.99
C TYR A 700 21.61 6.95 -10.46
N VAL A 701 21.47 5.65 -10.16
CA VAL A 701 20.25 4.89 -10.45
C VAL A 701 19.47 4.64 -9.15
N ASP A 702 18.17 4.89 -9.22
CA ASP A 702 17.22 4.74 -8.12
C ASP A 702 16.10 3.77 -8.50
N ARG A 703 15.63 2.91 -7.59
CA ARG A 703 14.62 1.86 -7.86
C ARG A 703 13.70 1.61 -6.68
N HIS A 704 12.47 1.17 -6.95
CA HIS A 704 11.47 0.77 -5.95
C HIS A 704 11.07 -0.71 -6.05
N ARG A 705 10.69 -1.32 -4.93
CA ARG A 705 10.00 -2.62 -4.91
C ARG A 705 9.39 -2.91 -3.54
N TYR A 706 8.25 -3.59 -3.55
CA TYR A 706 7.54 -4.00 -2.34
C TYR A 706 7.33 -5.51 -2.31
N TRP A 707 7.36 -6.08 -1.10
CA TRP A 707 7.02 -7.47 -0.85
C TRP A 707 5.56 -7.55 -0.40
N ASP A 708 4.80 -8.42 -1.06
CA ASP A 708 3.36 -8.62 -0.82
C ASP A 708 2.57 -7.30 -0.81
N HIS A 709 2.81 -6.48 -1.85
CA HIS A 709 2.16 -5.18 -2.00
C HIS A 709 0.64 -5.33 -2.09
N PRO A 710 -0.16 -4.45 -1.44
CA PRO A 710 -1.60 -4.41 -1.58
C PRO A 710 -2.05 -4.44 -3.04
N LYS A 711 -2.98 -5.34 -3.37
CA LYS A 711 -3.59 -5.43 -4.68
C LYS A 711 -5.00 -4.84 -4.63
N TYR A 712 -5.38 -4.19 -5.73
CA TYR A 712 -6.73 -3.69 -6.00
C TYR A 712 -7.22 -2.56 -5.08
N GLY A 713 -6.33 -1.96 -4.30
CA GLY A 713 -6.66 -0.82 -3.46
C GLY A 713 -5.62 -0.58 -2.37
N TYR A 714 -6.00 0.28 -1.42
CA TYR A 714 -5.25 0.57 -0.20
C TYR A 714 -6.21 0.58 1.01
N GLY A 715 -5.64 0.62 2.21
CA GLY A 715 -6.35 0.49 3.47
C GLY A 715 -6.77 -0.96 3.75
N ILE A 716 -8.03 -1.14 4.16
CA ILE A 716 -8.57 -2.44 4.60
C ILE A 716 -9.18 -3.25 3.45
N ASN A 717 -9.59 -2.60 2.36
CA ASN A 717 -10.27 -3.22 1.22
C ASN A 717 -9.26 -3.64 0.15
N ILE A 718 -8.34 -4.53 0.53
CA ILE A 718 -7.23 -4.95 -0.33
C ILE A 718 -7.17 -6.47 -0.45
N VAL A 719 -6.43 -6.93 -1.45
CA VAL A 719 -6.01 -8.34 -1.57
C VAL A 719 -4.50 -8.43 -1.40
N PHE A 720 -4.04 -9.43 -0.64
CA PHE A 720 -2.63 -9.75 -0.42
C PHE A 720 -2.46 -11.27 -0.34
N GLU A 721 -1.23 -11.78 -0.33
CA GLU A 721 -0.95 -13.23 -0.34
C GLU A 721 -0.54 -13.81 1.03
N ASP A 722 -0.17 -12.96 1.99
CA ASP A 722 0.28 -13.32 3.35
C ASP A 722 1.50 -14.24 3.36
N GLN A 723 2.52 -13.89 2.58
CA GLN A 723 3.69 -14.74 2.35
C GLN A 723 4.97 -14.19 2.97
N SER A 724 5.81 -15.06 3.50
CA SER A 724 7.20 -14.72 3.87
C SER A 724 8.08 -14.76 2.62
N MET A 725 8.86 -13.70 2.39
CA MET A 725 9.86 -13.64 1.32
C MET A 725 10.93 -14.71 1.46
N LEU A 726 11.14 -15.20 2.68
CA LEU A 726 12.16 -16.20 2.99
C LEU A 726 11.90 -17.55 2.32
N LYS A 727 10.68 -17.81 1.84
CA LYS A 727 10.33 -19.01 1.05
C LYS A 727 10.58 -18.83 -0.46
N TYR A 728 10.77 -17.61 -0.93
CA TYR A 728 10.83 -17.25 -2.36
C TYR A 728 12.03 -16.34 -2.68
N PRO A 729 13.27 -16.83 -2.49
CA PRO A 729 14.47 -16.00 -2.70
C PRO A 729 14.59 -15.43 -4.12
N ASN A 730 14.05 -16.12 -5.13
CA ASN A 730 14.01 -15.67 -6.52
C ASN A 730 13.16 -14.40 -6.74
N GLU A 731 12.22 -14.11 -5.85
CA GLU A 731 11.32 -12.94 -5.94
C GLU A 731 11.52 -11.97 -4.76
N ALA A 732 12.38 -12.34 -3.80
CA ALA A 732 12.62 -11.54 -2.60
C ALA A 732 13.20 -10.17 -2.95
N LEU A 733 12.93 -9.18 -2.10
CA LEU A 733 13.33 -7.79 -2.32
C LEU A 733 14.79 -7.61 -2.73
N PRO A 734 15.79 -8.17 -2.01
CA PRO A 734 17.19 -7.93 -2.37
C PRO A 734 17.54 -8.38 -3.79
N ASN A 735 16.89 -9.45 -4.25
CA ASN A 735 17.11 -10.03 -5.55
C ASN A 735 16.64 -9.09 -6.66
N ASN A 736 15.40 -8.61 -6.57
CA ASN A 736 14.79 -7.72 -7.57
C ASN A 736 15.54 -6.39 -7.73
N PHE A 737 16.18 -5.90 -6.67
CA PHE A 737 16.98 -4.67 -6.73
C PHE A 737 18.36 -4.89 -7.36
N ALA A 738 19.01 -6.00 -7.03
CA ALA A 738 20.41 -6.22 -7.39
C ALA A 738 20.64 -6.48 -8.89
N PHE A 739 19.63 -6.97 -9.62
CA PHE A 739 19.75 -7.26 -11.06
C PHE A 739 19.98 -6.03 -11.94
N TYR A 740 19.55 -4.84 -11.51
CA TYR A 740 19.53 -3.66 -12.37
C TYR A 740 20.40 -2.51 -11.85
N ARG A 741 21.31 -2.83 -10.91
CA ARG A 741 22.39 -1.94 -10.51
C ARG A 741 23.32 -1.70 -11.69
N VAL A 742 23.54 -0.45 -12.08
CA VAL A 742 24.41 -0.12 -13.21
C VAL A 742 25.87 -0.02 -12.77
N ALA A 743 26.78 -0.62 -13.55
CA ALA A 743 28.21 -0.54 -13.33
C ALA A 743 28.69 0.92 -13.29
N ASN A 744 29.60 1.23 -12.35
CA ASN A 744 30.17 2.58 -12.16
C ASN A 744 29.15 3.68 -11.83
N LYS A 745 27.96 3.31 -11.31
CA LYS A 745 26.96 4.25 -10.80
C LYS A 745 26.62 3.92 -9.35
N PRO A 746 26.44 4.94 -8.49
CA PRO A 746 25.82 4.73 -7.19
C PRO A 746 24.44 4.12 -7.37
N PHE A 747 24.04 3.31 -6.38
CA PHE A 747 22.73 2.67 -6.37
C PHE A 747 21.97 3.04 -5.10
N PHE A 748 20.76 3.56 -5.29
CA PHE A 748 19.87 4.00 -4.23
C PHE A 748 18.53 3.26 -4.38
N ILE A 749 17.92 2.89 -3.27
CA ILE A 749 16.56 2.37 -3.20
C ILE A 749 15.76 3.38 -2.41
N SER A 750 14.97 4.22 -3.08
CA SER A 750 14.22 5.27 -2.39
C SER A 750 12.90 4.78 -1.77
N GLU A 751 12.43 3.58 -2.12
CA GLU A 751 11.31 2.89 -1.46
C GLU A 751 11.45 1.36 -1.50
N TRP A 752 11.23 0.76 -0.34
CA TRP A 752 10.89 -0.64 -0.19
C TRP A 752 10.01 -0.86 1.04
N ASN A 753 9.21 -1.92 1.07
CA ASN A 753 8.55 -2.37 2.31
C ASN A 753 8.06 -3.82 2.22
N CYS A 754 7.78 -4.42 3.38
CA CYS A 754 6.88 -5.57 3.53
C CYS A 754 5.56 -5.03 4.09
N CYS A 755 4.48 -5.09 3.32
CA CYS A 755 3.30 -4.27 3.58
C CYS A 755 2.31 -4.90 4.58
N PHE A 756 1.62 -4.07 5.37
CA PHE A 756 0.48 -4.53 6.17
C PHE A 756 -0.69 -4.89 5.25
N PRO A 757 -1.41 -6.01 5.49
CA PRO A 757 -1.48 -6.81 6.70
C PRO A 757 -0.64 -8.11 6.76
N ASN A 758 0.30 -8.34 5.85
CA ASN A 758 1.17 -9.53 5.85
C ASN A 758 1.80 -9.80 7.25
N GLU A 759 1.68 -11.00 7.82
CA GLU A 759 2.12 -11.23 9.21
C GLU A 759 3.65 -11.32 9.39
N TYR A 760 4.41 -11.44 8.30
CA TYR A 760 5.85 -11.71 8.26
C TYR A 760 6.76 -10.48 8.12
N ARG A 761 6.19 -9.26 8.16
CA ARG A 761 6.91 -7.98 7.91
C ARG A 761 8.22 -7.78 8.69
N ALA A 762 8.37 -8.40 9.85
CA ALA A 762 9.57 -8.30 10.68
C ALA A 762 10.85 -8.83 10.01
N GLU A 763 10.76 -9.59 8.92
CA GLU A 763 11.91 -10.10 8.17
C GLU A 763 12.65 -9.03 7.35
N GLY A 764 11.94 -7.99 6.90
CA GLY A 764 12.45 -6.99 5.95
C GLY A 764 13.74 -6.27 6.38
N PRO A 765 13.76 -5.57 7.54
CA PRO A 765 14.88 -4.69 7.90
C PRO A 765 16.25 -5.37 7.96
N MET A 766 16.32 -6.56 8.56
CA MET A 766 17.59 -7.29 8.69
C MET A 766 18.06 -7.89 7.37
N VAL A 767 17.13 -8.40 6.55
CA VAL A 767 17.43 -8.90 5.20
C VAL A 767 17.96 -7.77 4.32
N MET A 768 17.26 -6.63 4.28
CA MET A 768 17.66 -5.49 3.45
C MET A 768 19.00 -4.91 3.91
N ALA A 769 19.21 -4.67 5.21
CA ALA A 769 20.50 -4.16 5.70
C ALA A 769 21.68 -5.11 5.37
N ALA A 770 21.47 -6.42 5.47
CA ALA A 770 22.50 -7.42 5.17
C ALA A 770 22.90 -7.40 3.68
N TYR A 771 21.91 -7.46 2.78
CA TYR A 771 22.18 -7.48 1.35
C TYR A 771 22.65 -6.14 0.80
N SER A 772 22.23 -5.02 1.42
CA SER A 772 22.77 -3.69 1.09
C SER A 772 24.28 -3.62 1.30
N ASN A 773 24.80 -4.30 2.31
CA ASN A 773 26.24 -4.37 2.57
C ASN A 773 26.94 -5.37 1.64
N LEU A 774 26.36 -6.54 1.40
CA LEU A 774 26.89 -7.53 0.46
C LEU A 774 27.04 -6.94 -0.95
N GLN A 775 26.01 -6.21 -1.40
CA GLN A 775 25.94 -5.55 -2.70
C GLN A 775 26.64 -4.17 -2.75
N ASP A 776 27.04 -3.63 -1.60
CA ASP A 776 27.61 -2.28 -1.43
C ASP A 776 26.73 -1.16 -2.02
N TRP A 777 25.43 -1.18 -1.68
CA TRP A 777 24.48 -0.12 -2.02
C TRP A 777 24.75 1.17 -1.22
N ASP A 778 24.45 2.31 -1.85
CA ASP A 778 24.73 3.63 -1.32
C ASP A 778 23.54 4.26 -0.59
N GLY A 779 22.30 3.83 -0.86
CA GLY A 779 21.13 4.31 -0.13
C GLY A 779 19.97 3.33 -0.12
N VAL A 780 19.28 3.19 1.01
CA VAL A 780 18.13 2.28 1.17
C VAL A 780 17.10 2.89 2.12
N LEU A 781 15.93 3.23 1.60
CA LEU A 781 14.85 3.89 2.34
C LEU A 781 13.57 3.06 2.37
N LEU A 782 13.07 2.76 3.57
CA LEU A 782 11.79 2.07 3.77
C LEU A 782 10.62 3.04 3.53
N PHE A 783 9.57 2.62 2.85
CA PHE A 783 8.34 3.41 2.70
C PHE A 783 7.22 2.86 3.60
N SER A 784 6.79 3.51 4.69
CA SER A 784 7.10 4.88 5.14
C SER A 784 6.90 5.07 6.64
N PHE A 785 7.16 6.27 7.16
CA PHE A 785 7.04 6.63 8.58
C PHE A 785 6.10 7.83 8.80
N LYS A 786 5.09 7.64 9.66
CA LYS A 786 4.14 8.70 10.05
C LYS A 786 4.23 9.07 11.53
N GLY A 787 3.93 10.35 11.80
CA GLY A 787 3.64 10.87 13.14
C GLY A 787 4.77 10.87 14.18
N GLY A 788 4.64 11.78 15.15
CA GLY A 788 5.57 11.90 16.29
C GLY A 788 5.34 10.86 17.39
N GLU A 789 4.11 10.39 17.56
CA GLU A 789 3.73 9.36 18.54
C GLU A 789 3.44 8.00 17.86
N TRP A 790 3.35 6.94 18.66
CA TRP A 790 2.97 5.62 18.15
C TRP A 790 1.50 5.60 17.74
N GLY A 791 1.21 5.04 16.57
CA GLY A 791 -0.16 4.64 16.23
C GLY A 791 -0.69 3.63 17.23
N THR A 792 -1.98 3.74 17.54
CA THR A 792 -2.68 2.84 18.47
C THR A 792 -3.35 1.66 17.77
N VAL A 793 -3.49 1.74 16.45
CA VAL A 793 -4.07 0.73 15.56
C VAL A 793 -3.27 0.73 14.25
N MET A 794 -2.94 -0.46 13.73
CA MET A 794 -2.33 -0.62 12.41
C MET A 794 -3.43 -0.60 11.35
N GLN A 795 -3.41 0.38 10.46
CA GLN A 795 -4.46 0.56 9.43
C GLN A 795 -3.91 1.00 8.07
N ASP A 796 -2.77 1.68 8.07
CA ASP A 796 -2.05 2.06 6.86
C ASP A 796 -1.21 0.87 6.38
N ASN A 797 -1.18 0.59 5.08
CA ASN A 797 -0.46 -0.55 4.53
C ASN A 797 1.07 -0.38 4.53
N PHE A 798 1.57 0.84 4.77
CA PHE A 798 2.97 1.22 4.61
C PHE A 798 3.62 1.82 5.88
N ASP A 799 2.83 2.38 6.80
CA ASP A 799 3.37 3.09 7.98
C ASP A 799 4.06 2.18 9.01
N MET A 800 5.39 2.11 8.95
CA MET A 800 6.20 1.42 9.98
C MET A 800 6.19 2.13 11.34
N GLY A 801 5.77 3.41 11.41
CA GLY A 801 5.66 4.19 12.64
C GLY A 801 4.68 3.60 13.66
N SER A 802 3.79 2.72 13.20
CA SER A 802 2.77 2.03 13.98
C SER A 802 3.03 0.52 14.15
N TRP A 803 4.13 -0.03 13.63
CA TRP A 803 4.40 -1.47 13.63
C TRP A 803 5.56 -1.84 14.56
N PRO A 804 5.30 -2.24 15.81
CA PRO A 804 6.37 -2.40 16.79
C PRO A 804 7.36 -3.53 16.45
N ASN A 805 6.94 -4.57 15.72
CA ASN A 805 7.84 -5.64 15.28
C ASN A 805 8.82 -5.19 14.19
N VAL A 806 8.39 -4.37 13.23
CA VAL A 806 9.27 -3.82 12.19
C VAL A 806 10.16 -2.74 12.81
N PHE A 807 9.59 -1.81 13.54
CA PHE A 807 10.32 -0.69 14.16
C PHE A 807 11.39 -1.17 15.14
N ALA A 808 11.14 -2.23 15.91
CA ALA A 808 12.13 -2.79 16.83
C ALA A 808 13.34 -3.46 16.14
N GLN A 809 13.27 -3.79 14.85
CA GLN A 809 14.42 -4.32 14.11
C GLN A 809 15.47 -3.24 13.80
N TRP A 810 15.05 -1.97 13.76
CA TRP A 810 15.89 -0.88 13.27
C TRP A 810 17.21 -0.67 14.02
N PRO A 811 17.31 -0.74 15.36
CA PRO A 811 18.61 -0.54 16.02
C PRO A 811 19.65 -1.56 15.55
N ALA A 812 19.25 -2.83 15.42
CA ALA A 812 20.13 -3.89 14.94
C ALA A 812 20.45 -3.73 13.44
N ALA A 813 19.45 -3.40 12.62
CA ALA A 813 19.64 -3.19 11.18
C ALA A 813 20.53 -1.98 10.87
N SER A 814 20.34 -0.86 11.58
CA SER A 814 21.15 0.36 11.43
C SER A 814 22.60 0.11 11.85
N LEU A 815 22.83 -0.59 12.97
CA LEU A 815 24.19 -0.99 13.36
C LEU A 815 24.84 -1.94 12.34
N LEU A 816 24.06 -2.88 11.78
CA LEU A 816 24.52 -3.78 10.73
C LEU A 816 24.96 -3.00 9.47
N PHE A 817 24.12 -2.08 9.01
CA PHE A 817 24.35 -1.27 7.81
C PHE A 817 25.52 -0.31 7.96
N HIS A 818 25.48 0.57 8.96
CA HIS A 818 26.45 1.68 9.10
C HIS A 818 27.86 1.18 9.42
N ARG A 819 27.99 0.11 10.20
CA ARG A 819 29.30 -0.48 10.54
C ARG A 819 29.84 -1.44 9.48
N LYS A 820 29.06 -1.70 8.42
CA LYS A 820 29.36 -2.72 7.40
C LYS A 820 29.66 -4.07 8.05
N ASP A 821 28.79 -4.51 8.95
CA ASP A 821 29.00 -5.74 9.72
C ASP A 821 29.05 -6.97 8.79
N VAL A 822 28.24 -6.97 7.72
CA VAL A 822 28.37 -7.90 6.60
C VAL A 822 29.42 -7.35 5.64
N ALA A 823 30.37 -8.18 5.24
CA ALA A 823 31.37 -7.82 4.25
C ALA A 823 30.73 -7.67 2.86
N THR A 824 31.24 -6.71 2.08
CA THR A 824 30.96 -6.67 0.64
C THR A 824 31.42 -7.97 -0.02
N SER A 825 30.69 -8.41 -1.04
CA SER A 825 31.00 -9.63 -1.78
C SER A 825 32.45 -9.64 -2.30
N LYS A 826 33.05 -10.83 -2.35
CA LYS A 826 34.46 -11.01 -2.75
C LYS A 826 34.68 -10.83 -4.25
N ARG A 827 33.61 -10.80 -5.04
CA ARG A 827 33.63 -10.66 -6.50
C ARG A 827 32.48 -9.77 -6.96
N VAL A 828 32.55 -9.37 -8.22
CA VAL A 828 31.47 -8.68 -8.92
C VAL A 828 31.20 -9.43 -10.21
N VAL A 829 29.94 -9.78 -10.44
CA VAL A 829 29.49 -10.29 -11.74
C VAL A 829 28.83 -9.13 -12.48
N GLU A 830 29.27 -8.90 -13.71
CA GLU A 830 28.67 -7.93 -14.63
C GLU A 830 28.02 -8.69 -15.78
N GLU A 831 26.76 -8.35 -16.09
CA GLU A 831 26.11 -8.68 -17.37
C GLU A 831 26.13 -7.46 -18.27
N SER A 832 26.61 -7.62 -19.50
CA SER A 832 26.59 -6.55 -20.50
C SER A 832 25.41 -6.71 -21.44
N LEU A 833 24.49 -5.73 -21.39
CA LEU A 833 23.33 -5.64 -22.27
C LEU A 833 23.72 -5.02 -23.60
N LEU A 834 23.33 -5.66 -24.71
CA LEU A 834 23.57 -5.18 -26.08
C LEU A 834 22.38 -4.36 -26.59
N PRO A 835 22.51 -3.62 -27.71
CA PRO A 835 21.40 -2.82 -28.24
C PRO A 835 20.12 -3.61 -28.48
N GLN A 836 20.21 -4.87 -28.90
CA GLN A 836 19.05 -5.74 -29.08
C GLN A 836 18.40 -6.21 -27.76
N ASP A 837 19.13 -6.24 -26.65
CA ASP A 837 18.57 -6.53 -25.32
C ASP A 837 17.85 -5.31 -24.73
N ILE A 838 18.28 -4.12 -25.16
CA ILE A 838 17.78 -2.83 -24.65
C ILE A 838 16.57 -2.36 -25.47
N TYR A 839 16.67 -2.40 -26.80
CA TYR A 839 15.69 -1.88 -27.75
C TYR A 839 14.99 -2.98 -28.54
N GLY A 840 15.24 -4.26 -28.24
CA GLY A 840 14.48 -5.36 -28.82
C GLY A 840 13.14 -5.56 -28.10
N PRO A 841 12.56 -6.77 -28.17
CA PRO A 841 11.39 -7.11 -27.37
C PRO A 841 11.65 -6.82 -25.90
N ILE A 842 10.72 -6.11 -25.25
CA ILE A 842 10.78 -5.79 -23.83
C ILE A 842 11.03 -7.06 -23.01
N ARG A 843 11.88 -6.96 -21.99
CA ARG A 843 12.23 -8.04 -21.05
C ARG A 843 12.03 -7.49 -19.64
N GLU A 844 10.82 -7.63 -19.13
CA GLU A 844 10.41 -7.15 -17.80
C GLU A 844 10.96 -8.06 -16.70
N ASP A 845 11.65 -7.47 -15.70
CA ASP A 845 12.13 -8.16 -14.49
C ASP A 845 12.89 -9.48 -14.78
N ASN A 846 13.53 -9.55 -15.95
CA ASN A 846 14.32 -10.70 -16.35
C ASN A 846 15.53 -10.89 -15.40
N PRO A 847 15.75 -12.10 -14.88
CA PRO A 847 16.94 -12.40 -14.10
C PRO A 847 18.22 -12.14 -14.90
N MET A 848 19.19 -11.51 -14.26
CA MET A 848 20.50 -11.26 -14.85
C MET A 848 21.18 -12.60 -15.20
N LEU A 849 21.67 -12.73 -16.43
CA LEU A 849 22.23 -13.97 -16.99
C LEU A 849 21.29 -15.20 -16.89
N GLY A 850 19.98 -14.98 -16.75
CA GLY A 850 19.00 -16.06 -16.56
C GLY A 850 18.97 -16.68 -15.17
N GLU A 851 19.73 -16.16 -14.21
CA GLU A 851 19.99 -16.83 -12.92
C GLU A 851 19.44 -16.05 -11.72
N PRO A 852 18.23 -16.39 -11.24
CA PRO A 852 17.51 -15.57 -10.27
C PRO A 852 18.06 -15.66 -8.84
N LEU A 853 19.03 -16.52 -8.53
CA LEU A 853 19.61 -16.64 -7.18
C LEU A 853 21.00 -16.01 -7.06
N LEU A 854 21.61 -15.63 -8.19
CA LEU A 854 22.98 -15.12 -8.24
C LEU A 854 23.20 -13.88 -7.35
N PRO A 855 22.31 -12.87 -7.31
CA PRO A 855 22.51 -11.69 -6.47
C PRO A 855 22.42 -11.95 -4.96
N LEU A 856 21.87 -13.09 -4.55
CA LEU A 856 21.87 -13.49 -3.15
C LEU A 856 23.21 -14.14 -2.74
N VAL A 857 24.02 -14.54 -3.71
CA VAL A 857 25.34 -15.13 -3.48
C VAL A 857 26.44 -14.08 -3.57
N THR A 858 26.37 -13.20 -4.56
CA THR A 858 27.48 -12.29 -4.90
C THR A 858 26.99 -10.93 -5.39
N ARG A 859 27.88 -9.93 -5.40
CA ARG A 859 27.57 -8.61 -5.93
C ARG A 859 27.38 -8.66 -7.44
N THR A 860 26.29 -8.05 -7.91
CA THR A 860 25.91 -8.04 -9.33
C THR A 860 25.79 -6.61 -9.87
N GLN A 861 25.91 -6.47 -11.19
CA GLN A 861 25.67 -5.22 -11.90
C GLN A 861 25.42 -5.45 -13.39
N VAL A 862 24.82 -4.49 -14.05
CA VAL A 862 24.66 -4.44 -15.51
C VAL A 862 25.56 -3.37 -16.13
N GLY A 863 26.14 -3.71 -17.27
CA GLY A 863 26.83 -2.79 -18.18
C GLY A 863 26.07 -2.65 -19.50
N PHE A 864 26.40 -1.63 -20.28
CA PHE A 864 25.84 -1.44 -21.62
C PHE A 864 26.97 -1.53 -22.64
N ALA A 865 26.98 -2.58 -23.46
CA ALA A 865 27.99 -2.81 -24.49
C ALA A 865 27.45 -2.41 -25.87
N GLY A 866 28.30 -1.77 -26.69
CA GLY A 866 27.93 -1.43 -28.07
C GLY A 866 27.99 -2.62 -29.02
N SER A 867 28.77 -3.64 -28.67
CA SER A 867 29.00 -4.83 -29.49
C SER A 867 29.31 -6.05 -28.63
N LEU A 868 29.25 -7.25 -29.22
CA LEU A 868 29.60 -8.50 -28.55
C LEU A 868 31.07 -8.54 -28.07
N THR A 869 31.98 -7.84 -28.76
CA THR A 869 33.41 -7.83 -28.37
C THR A 869 33.67 -7.04 -27.10
N ASP A 870 32.77 -6.11 -26.74
CA ASP A 870 32.88 -5.27 -25.55
C ASP A 870 32.09 -5.83 -24.36
N ALA A 871 31.30 -6.90 -24.58
CA ALA A 871 30.41 -7.46 -23.59
C ALA A 871 31.17 -8.31 -22.56
N LYS A 872 30.93 -8.02 -21.27
CA LYS A 872 31.33 -8.86 -20.14
C LYS A 872 30.13 -9.67 -19.69
N ASN A 873 30.19 -10.99 -19.95
CA ASN A 873 29.21 -11.98 -19.50
C ASN A 873 29.99 -13.22 -19.04
N PRO A 874 30.44 -13.28 -17.78
CA PRO A 874 31.27 -14.38 -17.30
C PRO A 874 30.47 -15.67 -17.14
N ASP A 875 31.16 -16.81 -17.16
CA ASP A 875 30.58 -18.08 -16.73
C ASP A 875 30.31 -18.05 -15.21
N ILE A 876 29.06 -18.29 -14.85
CA ILE A 876 28.55 -18.23 -13.47
C ILE A 876 28.27 -19.61 -12.87
N GLU A 877 28.33 -20.69 -13.66
CA GLU A 877 28.08 -22.05 -13.17
C GLU A 877 28.98 -22.40 -11.98
N PRO A 878 30.31 -22.11 -11.97
CA PRO A 878 31.17 -22.44 -10.83
C PRO A 878 30.81 -21.68 -9.54
N ILE A 879 30.13 -20.53 -9.66
CA ILE A 879 29.64 -19.76 -8.51
C ILE A 879 28.40 -20.45 -7.94
N LEU A 880 27.44 -20.76 -8.81
CA LEU A 880 26.18 -21.37 -8.42
C LEU A 880 26.39 -22.77 -7.83
N GLU A 881 27.18 -23.63 -8.48
CA GLU A 881 27.49 -24.97 -7.98
C GLU A 881 28.12 -24.94 -6.57
N LYS A 882 28.92 -23.91 -6.28
CA LYS A 882 29.59 -23.78 -4.98
C LYS A 882 28.65 -23.31 -3.88
N TYR A 883 27.81 -22.32 -4.18
CA TYR A 883 27.12 -21.53 -3.17
C TYR A 883 25.61 -21.76 -3.11
N VAL A 884 25.02 -22.36 -4.14
CA VAL A 884 23.61 -22.70 -4.24
C VAL A 884 23.45 -24.23 -4.21
N LYS A 885 22.51 -24.71 -3.41
CA LYS A 885 22.11 -26.12 -3.27
C LYS A 885 20.61 -26.20 -3.49
N GLU A 886 20.19 -26.17 -4.75
CA GLU A 886 18.77 -26.14 -5.13
C GLU A 886 17.99 -27.36 -4.62
N ASP A 887 18.62 -28.54 -4.66
CA ASP A 887 18.09 -29.80 -4.12
C ASP A 887 17.74 -29.70 -2.63
N LYS A 888 18.50 -28.89 -1.89
CA LYS A 888 18.30 -28.63 -0.46
C LYS A 888 17.53 -27.34 -0.19
N LYS A 889 17.18 -26.60 -1.23
CA LYS A 889 16.58 -25.26 -1.13
C LYS A 889 17.39 -24.33 -0.23
N TYR A 890 18.69 -24.25 -0.47
CA TYR A 890 19.65 -23.61 0.40
C TYR A 890 20.74 -22.83 -0.37
N LEU A 891 21.13 -21.65 0.10
CA LEU A 891 22.27 -20.88 -0.43
C LEU A 891 23.08 -20.19 0.66
N THR A 892 24.32 -19.80 0.31
CA THR A 892 25.23 -19.04 1.17
C THR A 892 25.94 -17.96 0.37
N SER A 893 26.12 -16.76 0.93
CA SER A 893 26.89 -15.70 0.27
C SER A 893 28.35 -16.10 0.04
N ASP A 894 29.01 -15.48 -0.93
CA ASP A 894 30.41 -15.77 -1.22
C ASP A 894 31.38 -15.32 -0.10
N THR A 895 30.90 -14.46 0.80
CA THR A 895 31.55 -14.11 2.07
C THR A 895 31.49 -15.24 3.09
N GLY A 896 30.42 -16.03 3.08
CA GLY A 896 30.10 -17.06 4.08
C GLY A 896 29.30 -16.54 5.28
N GLU A 897 28.92 -15.27 5.29
CA GLU A 897 28.27 -14.61 6.44
C GLU A 897 26.75 -14.64 6.37
N LEU A 898 26.17 -14.85 5.19
CA LEU A 898 24.72 -14.93 4.98
C LEU A 898 24.33 -16.32 4.52
N THR A 899 23.28 -16.87 5.10
CA THR A 899 22.68 -18.14 4.71
C THR A 899 21.19 -17.96 4.51
N TRP A 900 20.66 -18.52 3.43
CA TRP A 900 19.22 -18.54 3.16
C TRP A 900 18.78 -19.99 2.94
N ASP A 901 17.96 -20.51 3.85
CA ASP A 901 17.31 -21.82 3.74
C ASP A 901 15.84 -21.58 3.39
N TRP A 902 15.52 -21.59 2.09
CA TRP A 902 14.14 -21.32 1.65
C TRP A 902 13.25 -22.56 1.69
N GLY A 903 13.84 -23.75 1.85
CA GLY A 903 13.07 -24.95 2.21
C GLY A 903 12.36 -24.75 3.54
N ARG A 904 13.08 -24.19 4.52
CA ARG A 904 12.54 -23.88 5.86
C ARG A 904 11.98 -22.47 5.97
N GLY A 905 12.44 -21.52 5.15
CA GLY A 905 12.11 -20.10 5.24
C GLY A 905 12.85 -19.44 6.40
N ILE A 906 14.17 -19.64 6.46
CA ILE A 906 15.05 -19.08 7.50
C ILE A 906 16.20 -18.33 6.82
N PHE A 907 16.43 -17.09 7.25
CA PHE A 907 17.59 -16.29 6.87
C PHE A 907 18.49 -16.05 8.09
N LYS A 908 19.77 -16.41 7.95
CA LYS A 908 20.76 -16.35 9.03
C LYS A 908 21.91 -15.40 8.69
N ILE A 909 22.31 -14.60 9.66
CA ILE A 909 23.48 -13.71 9.62
C ILE A 909 24.50 -14.21 10.64
N ASP A 910 25.75 -14.44 10.22
CA ASP A 910 26.87 -14.84 11.09
C ASP A 910 28.10 -13.98 10.84
N THR A 911 28.04 -12.71 11.26
CA THR A 911 29.17 -11.78 11.20
C THR A 911 29.91 -11.73 12.54
N ASN A 912 31.04 -11.02 12.61
CA ASN A 912 31.73 -10.86 13.89
C ASN A 912 30.95 -10.05 14.94
N ARG A 913 30.08 -9.11 14.53
CA ARG A 913 29.42 -8.15 15.44
C ARG A 913 27.91 -8.31 15.55
N THR A 914 27.28 -8.95 14.57
CA THR A 914 25.83 -9.20 14.53
C THR A 914 25.58 -10.64 14.09
N GLN A 915 24.88 -11.41 14.93
CA GLN A 915 24.61 -12.82 14.69
C GLN A 915 23.16 -13.18 15.05
N GLY A 916 22.55 -14.05 14.27
CA GLY A 916 21.16 -14.46 14.52
C GLY A 916 20.45 -14.96 13.27
N ALA A 917 19.13 -15.13 13.37
CA ALA A 917 18.29 -15.48 12.24
C ALA A 917 16.88 -14.91 12.36
N VAL A 918 16.19 -14.84 11.23
CA VAL A 918 14.76 -14.56 11.12
C VAL A 918 14.07 -15.62 10.26
N GLY A 919 12.83 -15.96 10.57
CA GLY A 919 12.01 -16.86 9.78
C GLY A 919 11.22 -17.87 10.62
N PHE A 920 10.88 -19.01 10.03
CA PHE A 920 10.20 -20.13 10.69
C PHE A 920 11.20 -20.91 11.57
N THR A 921 11.54 -20.34 12.71
CA THR A 921 12.67 -20.77 13.53
C THR A 921 12.34 -21.91 14.51
N SER A 922 11.06 -22.14 14.84
CA SER A 922 10.67 -23.09 15.89
C SER A 922 11.22 -24.50 15.69
N GLY A 923 11.64 -25.13 16.78
CA GLY A 923 12.08 -26.52 16.81
C GLY A 923 13.47 -26.76 16.22
N GLN A 924 14.22 -25.71 15.89
CA GLN A 924 15.56 -25.84 15.31
C GLN A 924 16.60 -24.95 15.99
N ALA A 925 17.78 -25.53 16.25
CA ALA A 925 18.89 -24.76 16.78
C ALA A 925 19.47 -23.84 15.69
N ILE A 926 19.46 -22.53 15.93
CA ILE A 926 20.22 -21.56 15.14
C ILE A 926 21.64 -21.53 15.69
N VAL A 927 22.59 -22.02 14.90
CA VAL A 927 24.00 -22.11 15.29
C VAL A 927 24.81 -21.10 14.47
N THR A 928 25.48 -20.19 15.18
CA THR A 928 26.45 -19.24 14.63
C THR A 928 27.80 -19.40 15.34
N LYS A 929 28.82 -18.64 14.92
CA LYS A 929 30.16 -18.68 15.51
C LYS A 929 30.15 -18.47 17.04
N ASN A 930 29.36 -17.52 17.55
CA ASN A 930 29.34 -17.17 18.97
C ASN A 930 28.02 -17.54 19.67
N LEU A 931 26.99 -18.01 18.96
CA LEU A 931 25.68 -18.27 19.52
C LEU A 931 25.15 -19.67 19.20
N GLU A 932 24.31 -20.15 20.11
CA GLU A 932 23.35 -21.22 19.85
C GLU A 932 22.00 -20.79 20.42
N ILE A 933 20.98 -20.73 19.56
CA ILE A 933 19.64 -20.25 19.91
C ILE A 933 18.66 -21.39 19.65
N PHE A 934 17.84 -21.72 20.65
CA PHE A 934 16.76 -22.70 20.57
C PHE A 934 15.42 -21.98 20.73
N PRO A 935 14.85 -21.45 19.64
CA PRO A 935 13.55 -20.83 19.63
C PRO A 935 12.42 -21.87 19.64
N SER A 936 11.32 -21.50 20.27
CA SER A 936 10.06 -22.26 20.28
C SER A 936 8.86 -21.45 19.77
N THR A 937 9.08 -20.18 19.40
CA THR A 937 8.11 -19.37 18.65
C THR A 937 8.20 -19.72 17.18
N ASP A 938 7.06 -19.93 16.52
CA ASP A 938 6.97 -20.41 15.13
C ASP A 938 7.76 -19.53 14.17
N PHE A 939 7.30 -18.29 13.97
CA PHE A 939 8.02 -17.27 13.24
C PHE A 939 8.66 -16.26 14.20
N SER A 940 9.98 -16.08 14.13
CA SER A 940 10.65 -15.09 14.97
C SER A 940 11.89 -14.49 14.30
N SER A 941 12.22 -13.26 14.69
CA SER A 941 13.47 -12.57 14.37
C SER A 941 14.29 -12.44 15.64
N LEU A 942 15.48 -13.03 15.65
CA LEU A 942 16.36 -13.17 16.81
C LEU A 942 17.79 -12.80 16.43
N PHE A 943 18.19 -11.58 16.76
CA PHE A 943 19.54 -11.08 16.50
C PHE A 943 20.22 -10.55 17.75
N ILE A 944 21.52 -10.82 17.87
CA ILE A 944 22.39 -10.27 18.91
C ILE A 944 23.47 -9.43 18.25
N THR A 945 23.52 -8.16 18.63
CA THR A 945 24.38 -7.15 18.03
C THR A 945 25.24 -6.48 19.11
N SER A 946 26.54 -6.32 18.86
CA SER A 946 27.44 -5.55 19.73
C SER A 946 27.01 -4.07 19.77
N LEU A 947 27.04 -3.47 20.96
CA LEU A 947 26.83 -2.03 21.17
C LEU A 947 28.13 -1.23 21.36
N ASP A 948 29.27 -1.92 21.49
CA ASP A 948 30.59 -1.31 21.73
C ASP A 948 31.56 -1.48 20.55
N ASN A 949 31.01 -1.84 19.38
CA ASN A 949 31.75 -2.05 18.13
C ASN A 949 32.82 -3.16 18.18
N GLN A 950 32.81 -4.00 19.22
CA GLN A 950 33.69 -5.16 19.34
C GLN A 950 33.04 -6.42 18.76
N PRO A 951 33.83 -7.41 18.30
CA PRO A 951 33.30 -8.74 17.98
C PRO A 951 32.52 -9.33 19.16
N LEU A 952 31.44 -10.10 18.92
CA LEU A 952 30.63 -10.72 19.99
C LEU A 952 31.46 -11.62 20.92
N SER A 953 32.56 -12.18 20.42
CA SER A 953 33.53 -12.94 21.22
C SER A 953 34.21 -12.11 22.33
N THR A 954 34.18 -10.78 22.24
CA THR A 954 34.85 -9.84 23.15
C THR A 954 33.96 -8.69 23.64
N ALA A 955 32.84 -8.40 22.98
CA ALA A 955 31.90 -7.33 23.30
C ALA A 955 31.41 -7.39 24.75
N LYS A 956 31.39 -6.25 25.44
CA LYS A 956 30.93 -6.10 26.83
C LYS A 956 29.47 -5.70 26.92
N LYS A 957 28.95 -5.07 25.87
CA LYS A 957 27.54 -4.66 25.76
C LYS A 957 26.95 -5.17 24.45
N MET A 958 25.83 -5.87 24.54
CA MET A 958 25.10 -6.40 23.38
C MET A 958 23.61 -6.11 23.52
N LEU A 959 22.96 -5.91 22.38
CA LEU A 959 21.51 -5.82 22.24
C LEU A 959 21.01 -7.14 21.66
N VAL A 960 20.02 -7.76 22.30
CA VAL A 960 19.19 -8.79 21.67
C VAL A 960 17.93 -8.12 21.16
N THR A 961 17.67 -8.24 19.86
CA THR A 961 16.39 -7.89 19.25
C THR A 961 15.60 -9.17 19.04
N ALA A 962 14.39 -9.23 19.60
CA ALA A 962 13.53 -10.40 19.57
C ALA A 962 12.10 -9.98 19.22
N THR A 963 11.66 -10.25 17.99
CA THR A 963 10.30 -9.90 17.52
C THR A 963 9.63 -11.11 16.85
N ALA A 964 8.31 -11.13 16.84
CA ALA A 964 7.49 -12.09 16.12
C ALA A 964 6.31 -11.36 15.46
N LYS A 965 5.13 -11.99 15.39
CA LYS A 965 3.92 -11.42 14.78
C LYS A 965 3.31 -10.33 15.67
N VAL A 966 2.58 -9.42 15.03
CA VAL A 966 1.79 -8.36 15.68
C VAL A 966 0.48 -8.19 14.93
N GLU A 967 -0.61 -7.94 15.66
CA GLU A 967 -1.96 -7.76 15.13
C GLU A 967 -2.71 -6.73 15.98
N ASN A 968 -3.75 -6.11 15.43
CA ASN A 968 -4.67 -5.33 16.26
C ASN A 968 -5.53 -6.26 17.13
N THR A 969 -6.06 -5.75 18.26
CA THR A 969 -6.98 -6.54 19.08
C THR A 969 -8.26 -6.84 18.28
N GLY A 970 -8.57 -8.13 18.10
CA GLY A 970 -9.77 -8.56 17.38
C GLY A 970 -9.67 -8.41 15.86
N GLU A 971 -8.47 -8.47 15.31
CA GLU A 971 -8.26 -8.51 13.85
C GLU A 971 -8.86 -9.80 13.27
N ILE A 972 -9.55 -9.69 12.12
CA ILE A 972 -10.24 -10.82 11.47
C ILE A 972 -9.94 -10.79 9.98
N PHE A 973 -9.59 -11.95 9.43
CA PHE A 973 -9.33 -12.16 8.01
C PHE A 973 -10.41 -13.03 7.36
N ASN A 974 -10.47 -13.01 6.03
CA ASN A 974 -11.13 -14.09 5.32
C ASN A 974 -10.45 -15.44 5.62
N ALA A 975 -11.15 -16.54 5.33
CA ALA A 975 -10.68 -17.89 5.62
C ALA A 975 -9.32 -18.23 4.97
N ALA A 976 -8.99 -17.58 3.85
CA ALA A 976 -7.74 -17.75 3.12
C ALA A 976 -6.59 -16.84 3.60
N LYS A 977 -6.83 -15.93 4.54
CA LYS A 977 -5.92 -14.86 4.98
C LYS A 977 -5.40 -13.97 3.84
N THR A 978 -6.19 -13.74 2.80
CA THR A 978 -5.84 -12.87 1.66
C THR A 978 -6.54 -11.52 1.69
N GLN A 979 -7.45 -11.31 2.64
CA GLN A 979 -8.20 -10.08 2.81
C GLN A 979 -8.47 -9.82 4.29
N LEU A 980 -8.33 -8.57 4.71
CA LEU A 980 -8.71 -8.11 6.04
C LEU A 980 -10.23 -7.84 6.06
N LYS A 981 -10.94 -8.45 7.00
CA LYS A 981 -12.40 -8.30 7.16
C LYS A 981 -12.74 -7.36 8.30
N GLU A 982 -11.97 -7.42 9.38
CA GLU A 982 -11.99 -6.44 10.45
C GLU A 982 -10.56 -6.07 10.80
N VAL A 983 -10.25 -4.77 10.74
CA VAL A 983 -8.92 -4.24 11.13
C VAL A 983 -8.66 -4.34 12.63
N GLY A 984 -9.67 -4.72 13.43
CA GLY A 984 -9.57 -4.75 14.88
C GLY A 984 -9.54 -3.35 15.50
N ARG A 985 -9.06 -3.28 16.74
CA ARG A 985 -8.99 -2.06 17.56
C ARG A 985 -7.72 -2.02 18.41
N ALA A 986 -7.50 -0.88 19.06
CA ALA A 986 -6.45 -0.74 20.06
C ALA A 986 -6.75 -1.62 21.30
N PRO A 987 -5.72 -2.10 22.02
CA PRO A 987 -4.30 -1.95 21.72
C PRO A 987 -3.81 -2.90 20.62
N ILE A 988 -2.64 -2.60 20.06
CA ILE A 988 -1.87 -3.57 19.25
C ILE A 988 -1.40 -4.70 20.18
N LEU A 989 -1.50 -5.95 19.73
CA LEU A 989 -1.03 -7.14 20.42
C LEU A 989 0.27 -7.65 19.79
N VAL A 990 1.17 -8.14 20.64
CA VAL A 990 2.50 -8.62 20.24
C VAL A 990 2.69 -10.07 20.66
N GLU A 991 3.04 -10.91 19.70
CA GLU A 991 3.48 -12.28 19.97
C GLU A 991 4.83 -12.25 20.69
N GLY A 992 4.87 -12.88 21.86
CA GLY A 992 6.09 -12.95 22.64
C GLY A 992 7.07 -14.00 22.12
N VAL A 993 8.34 -13.60 21.95
CA VAL A 993 9.38 -14.53 21.51
C VAL A 993 9.88 -15.39 22.68
N ASN A 994 9.85 -16.70 22.49
CA ASN A 994 10.36 -17.70 23.42
C ASN A 994 11.59 -18.37 22.80
N ALA A 995 12.74 -18.24 23.47
CA ALA A 995 13.98 -18.87 23.04
C ALA A 995 14.95 -19.06 24.21
N LYS A 996 15.73 -20.14 24.14
CA LYS A 996 16.93 -20.32 24.97
C LYS A 996 18.15 -19.89 24.17
N ILE A 997 18.97 -19.02 24.73
CA ILE A 997 20.14 -18.46 24.07
C ILE A 997 21.39 -18.84 24.87
N LEU A 998 22.34 -19.47 24.18
CA LEU A 998 23.69 -19.72 24.68
C LEU A 998 24.67 -18.79 23.95
N LEU A 999 25.29 -17.88 24.69
CA LEU A 999 26.47 -17.16 24.26
C LEU A 999 27.70 -18.04 24.50
N LYS A 1000 28.37 -18.50 23.43
CA LYS A 1000 29.53 -19.41 23.43
C LYS A 1000 30.82 -18.72 23.89
N ARG A 1001 30.78 -18.12 25.07
CA ARG A 1001 31.88 -17.34 25.64
C ARG A 1001 31.95 -17.52 27.14
N LYS A 1002 33.14 -17.85 27.63
CA LYS A 1002 33.45 -17.82 29.06
C LYS A 1002 33.63 -16.36 29.50
N VAL A 1003 32.92 -15.96 30.54
CA VAL A 1003 32.94 -14.61 31.09
C VAL A 1003 33.01 -14.67 32.61
N SER A 1004 33.59 -13.64 33.24
CA SER A 1004 33.69 -13.60 34.71
C SER A 1004 32.34 -13.26 35.34
N SER A 1005 31.47 -12.55 34.62
CA SER A 1005 30.09 -12.24 35.00
C SER A 1005 29.24 -11.92 33.77
N ALA A 1006 27.95 -12.22 33.85
CA ALA A 1006 26.96 -11.83 32.85
C ALA A 1006 25.66 -11.37 33.53
N THR A 1007 25.00 -10.37 32.95
CA THR A 1007 23.70 -9.89 33.40
C THR A 1007 22.85 -9.56 32.18
N VAL A 1008 21.58 -9.97 32.21
CA VAL A 1008 20.63 -9.77 31.11
C VAL A 1008 19.41 -9.03 31.64
N TYR A 1009 18.97 -7.99 30.95
CA TYR A 1009 17.75 -7.24 31.27
C TYR A 1009 16.78 -7.26 30.10
N ALA A 1010 15.52 -7.59 30.36
CA ALA A 1010 14.41 -7.33 29.44
C ALA A 1010 14.10 -5.83 29.44
N LEU A 1011 13.89 -5.26 28.25
CA LEU A 1011 13.65 -3.82 28.08
C LEU A 1011 12.29 -3.55 27.43
N ASN A 1012 11.71 -2.38 27.72
CA ASN A 1012 10.58 -1.87 26.95
C ASN A 1012 11.06 -1.30 25.60
N ILE A 1013 10.12 -0.87 24.75
CA ILE A 1013 10.44 -0.29 23.43
C ILE A 1013 11.31 0.97 23.51
N ALA A 1014 11.27 1.69 24.64
CA ALA A 1014 12.12 2.86 24.89
C ALA A 1014 13.53 2.50 25.43
N GLY A 1015 13.79 1.21 25.70
CA GLY A 1015 15.05 0.69 26.21
C GLY A 1015 15.21 0.75 27.74
N GLN A 1016 14.15 1.07 28.48
CA GLN A 1016 14.19 1.03 29.94
C GLN A 1016 14.15 -0.42 30.43
N ARG A 1017 15.00 -0.76 31.41
CA ARG A 1017 15.03 -2.09 32.03
C ARG A 1017 13.74 -2.35 32.80
N ILE A 1018 13.02 -3.40 32.42
CA ILE A 1018 11.78 -3.84 33.08
C ILE A 1018 12.09 -4.91 34.12
N LYS A 1019 12.93 -5.87 33.76
CA LYS A 1019 13.16 -7.09 34.56
C LYS A 1019 14.54 -7.66 34.26
N GLN A 1020 15.22 -8.18 35.29
CA GLN A 1020 16.44 -8.97 35.10
C GLN A 1020 16.08 -10.41 34.73
N VAL A 1021 16.71 -10.93 33.68
CA VAL A 1021 16.55 -12.32 33.22
C VAL A 1021 17.61 -13.19 33.90
N PRO A 1022 17.24 -14.34 34.49
CA PRO A 1022 18.19 -15.27 35.08
C PRO A 1022 19.20 -15.79 34.06
N VAL A 1023 20.45 -15.94 34.52
CA VAL A 1023 21.57 -16.37 33.68
C VAL A 1023 22.23 -17.59 34.32
N THR A 1024 22.48 -18.62 33.52
CA THR A 1024 23.17 -19.85 33.93
C THR A 1024 24.55 -19.92 33.28
N ARG A 1025 25.60 -20.10 34.08
CA ARG A 1025 26.95 -20.37 33.54
C ARG A 1025 27.05 -21.84 33.15
N LYS A 1026 27.53 -22.10 31.93
CA LYS A 1026 27.82 -23.44 31.41
C LYS A 1026 29.33 -23.58 31.19
N SER A 1027 29.82 -24.79 31.01
CA SER A 1027 31.23 -25.06 30.70
C SER A 1027 31.69 -24.41 29.39
N ASN A 1028 30.76 -24.26 28.44
CA ASN A 1028 30.99 -23.72 27.10
C ASN A 1028 30.46 -22.28 26.91
N GLY A 1029 29.89 -21.63 27.94
CA GLY A 1029 29.35 -20.28 27.77
C GLY A 1029 28.38 -19.81 28.85
N VAL A 1030 27.53 -18.87 28.45
CA VAL A 1030 26.48 -18.28 29.29
C VAL A 1030 25.13 -18.48 28.63
N GLU A 1031 24.20 -19.09 29.36
CA GLU A 1031 22.85 -19.42 28.90
C GLU A 1031 21.81 -18.55 29.60
N PHE A 1032 20.82 -18.08 28.86
CA PHE A 1032 19.63 -17.41 29.40
C PHE A 1032 18.42 -17.68 28.51
N SER A 1033 17.22 -17.53 29.07
CA SER A 1033 15.97 -17.74 28.32
C SER A 1033 15.18 -16.44 28.22
N ILE A 1034 14.76 -16.11 27.01
CA ILE A 1034 13.78 -15.06 26.75
C ILE A 1034 12.39 -15.69 26.60
N SER A 1035 11.36 -14.94 26.99
CA SER A 1035 9.98 -15.41 26.97
C SER A 1035 9.02 -14.26 26.72
N GLY A 1036 7.88 -14.56 26.08
CA GLY A 1036 6.77 -13.63 25.91
C GLY A 1036 6.25 -13.03 27.22
N THR A 1037 6.39 -13.75 28.33
CA THR A 1037 6.04 -13.26 29.67
C THR A 1037 6.87 -12.06 30.14
N ASN A 1038 8.03 -11.80 29.51
CA ASN A 1038 8.84 -10.62 29.78
C ASN A 1038 8.27 -9.34 29.16
N LYS A 1039 7.33 -9.44 28.21
CA LYS A 1039 6.71 -8.32 27.48
C LYS A 1039 7.76 -7.36 26.87
N ALA A 1040 8.77 -7.93 26.23
CA ALA A 1040 9.96 -7.22 25.77
C ALA A 1040 10.34 -7.61 24.34
N LEU A 1041 10.63 -6.58 23.52
CA LEU A 1041 11.19 -6.71 22.16
C LEU A 1041 12.72 -6.62 22.16
N PHE A 1042 13.30 -6.12 23.25
CA PHE A 1042 14.73 -5.90 23.41
C PHE A 1042 15.25 -6.50 24.71
N TYR A 1043 16.50 -6.97 24.69
CA TYR A 1043 17.25 -7.34 25.88
C TYR A 1043 18.64 -6.73 25.86
N GLU A 1044 19.09 -6.18 26.99
CA GLU A 1044 20.48 -5.73 27.17
C GLU A 1044 21.28 -6.85 27.82
N VAL A 1045 22.39 -7.24 27.19
CA VAL A 1045 23.33 -8.23 27.72
C VAL A 1045 24.65 -7.53 28.07
N LEU A 1046 25.03 -7.63 29.34
CA LEU A 1046 26.26 -7.07 29.89
C LEU A 1046 27.18 -8.20 30.33
N VAL A 1047 28.42 -8.20 29.85
CA VAL A 1047 29.43 -9.21 30.20
C VAL A 1047 30.76 -8.57 30.60
N LYS A 1048 31.51 -9.24 31.47
CA LYS A 1048 32.87 -8.86 31.88
C LYS A 1048 33.87 -9.95 31.57
#